data_AF-F8MR07-F1
#
_entry.id   AF-F8MR07-F1
#
_cell.length_a   1.000
_cell.length_b   1.000
_cell.length_c   1.000
_cell.angle_alpha   90.00
_cell.angle_beta   90.00
_cell.angle_gamma   90.00
#
_symmetry.space_group_name_H-M   'P 1'
#
loop_
_entity.id
_entity.type
_entity.pdbx_description
1 polymer ?
#
loop_
_entity_poly.entity_id
_entity_poly.type
_entity_poly.pdbx_seq_one_letter_code
_entity_poly.pdbx_strand_id
1 'polypeptide(L)'
;MSRLLRAKKLVAPALVAGVAGGSLYYMYKPRNIPGYEGPVVPLPIFGADGTFKLPRFPQVKSRDQQIADLKKSNSGNKEDEYDVLVIGAGATGAGVALDAATRGLKVAVVERDDFSSGTSSKSTKLVHGGVRYLEKAVWNLDYAQYELVKEALKERKYFLKTAPHLSSWLPIMLPLDQWWKVPYYWAGTKFYDFLAGSEGIESSYFLTKSKAIDAFPMLKQTDLVGALVYYDGAHNDSRMNVSIGMTAALYGATVVNHMEVTGLQKGENGKLCGATLKDLVTERDGNEATPFNIKAKCIINCTGPFTDSIRKMDDQDCKEIVAPASGVHVILPGYYSPGKMGLIDPSTSDGRVIFFLPWQGNTIAGTTDEPATITKNPLPDEKSIQWILNEISHYLSPDINVRRGDVLAAWSGLRPLVRDPKAKNTESLVRNHLIDISPSGLITCAGGKWTTYRQMAEECVDAAVKEFNLPVKPIANPPLVSGTEHVEDDAVLDGSCQTHRVRLIGAHGFSRTLFIHLIQHFGVETEVAKHLTESYGDRAWTVASLCKATNKRFPAKGERIAELYPFVDGEIRYAVRHEYAQTAVDVLARRTRLAFLNAQAALEALPKVIDIMADELKWDAKRKEVEWKDTVAFLESMGLPQPMLTTTRQQVEKGKLDWSNSLEWKMYSRHDKPVDEKERNEQAEIAGRAGTHR
;
A
#
# COMPACT_ATOMS: atom_id res chain seq x y z
N MET A 1 -24.58 4.87 -68.04
CA MET A 1 -24.20 3.84 -67.04
C MET A 1 -22.68 3.74 -66.72
N SER A 2 -21.76 4.41 -67.45
CA SER A 2 -20.31 4.18 -67.29
C SER A 2 -19.56 5.05 -66.26
N ARG A 3 -20.14 6.15 -65.75
CA ARG A 3 -19.47 7.01 -64.74
C ARG A 3 -19.60 6.50 -63.28
N LEU A 4 -20.69 5.80 -62.94
CA LEU A 4 -20.91 5.22 -61.60
C LEU A 4 -20.02 4.00 -61.29
N LEU A 5 -19.57 3.26 -62.32
CA LEU A 5 -18.71 2.08 -62.15
C LEU A 5 -17.23 2.43 -61.90
N ARG A 6 -16.75 3.61 -62.33
CA ARG A 6 -15.39 4.09 -62.03
C ARG A 6 -15.26 4.62 -60.59
N ALA A 7 -16.30 5.25 -60.04
CA ALA A 7 -16.31 5.70 -58.65
C ALA A 7 -16.20 4.52 -57.65
N LYS A 8 -16.90 3.41 -57.90
CA LYS A 8 -16.81 2.20 -57.05
C LYS A 8 -15.40 1.57 -57.01
N LYS A 9 -14.60 1.70 -58.08
CA LYS A 9 -13.23 1.15 -58.13
C LYS A 9 -12.19 1.94 -57.33
N LEU A 10 -12.48 3.20 -56.99
CA LEU A 10 -11.60 4.03 -56.13
C LEU A 10 -12.06 4.06 -54.68
N VAL A 11 -13.36 3.89 -54.42
CA VAL A 11 -13.92 3.84 -53.06
C VAL A 11 -13.41 2.63 -52.28
N ALA A 12 -13.33 1.45 -52.88
CA ALA A 12 -12.83 0.24 -52.21
C ALA A 12 -11.35 0.35 -51.76
N PRO A 13 -10.38 0.74 -52.60
CA PRO A 13 -8.99 0.91 -52.16
C PRO A 13 -8.81 2.11 -51.21
N ALA A 14 -9.62 3.17 -51.33
CA ALA A 14 -9.59 4.28 -50.36
C ALA A 14 -10.17 3.89 -48.99
N LEU A 15 -11.22 3.04 -48.95
CA LEU A 15 -11.74 2.46 -47.71
C LEU A 15 -10.74 1.49 -47.09
N VAL A 16 -10.10 0.63 -47.89
CA VAL A 16 -9.07 -0.30 -47.39
C VAL A 16 -7.83 0.46 -46.90
N ALA A 17 -7.38 1.51 -47.59
CA ALA A 17 -6.28 2.35 -47.14
C ALA A 17 -6.66 3.23 -45.93
N GLY A 18 -7.89 3.72 -45.86
CA GLY A 18 -8.41 4.47 -44.71
C GLY A 18 -8.61 3.60 -43.46
N VAL A 19 -9.09 2.36 -43.63
CA VAL A 19 -9.19 1.37 -42.56
C VAL A 19 -7.80 0.90 -42.15
N ALA A 20 -6.93 0.51 -43.08
CA ALA A 20 -5.57 0.08 -42.76
C ALA A 20 -4.74 1.21 -42.13
N GLY A 21 -4.85 2.45 -42.64
CA GLY A 21 -4.19 3.63 -42.09
C GLY A 21 -4.77 4.06 -40.75
N GLY A 22 -6.09 3.97 -40.56
CA GLY A 22 -6.76 4.21 -39.29
C GLY A 22 -6.45 3.13 -38.24
N SER A 23 -6.33 1.87 -38.65
CA SER A 23 -5.89 0.75 -37.81
C SER A 23 -4.43 0.88 -37.44
N LEU A 24 -3.54 1.23 -38.39
CA LEU A 24 -2.14 1.50 -38.07
C LEU A 24 -2.00 2.69 -37.12
N TYR A 25 -2.73 3.78 -37.37
CA TYR A 25 -2.73 4.93 -36.47
C TYR A 25 -3.25 4.53 -35.08
N TYR A 26 -4.34 3.76 -34.99
CA TYR A 26 -4.85 3.28 -33.70
C TYR A 26 -3.86 2.35 -32.97
N MET A 27 -3.11 1.51 -33.72
CA MET A 27 -2.09 0.61 -33.16
C MET A 27 -0.80 1.32 -32.75
N TYR A 28 -0.42 2.41 -33.44
CA TYR A 28 0.84 3.15 -33.21
C TYR A 28 0.66 4.51 -32.53
N LYS A 29 -0.58 4.99 -32.31
CA LYS A 29 -0.80 6.25 -31.62
C LYS A 29 -0.17 6.14 -30.22
N PRO A 30 0.71 7.07 -29.84
CA PRO A 30 1.25 7.11 -28.48
C PRO A 30 0.08 7.16 -27.51
N ARG A 31 -0.03 6.15 -26.65
CA ARG A 31 -1.01 6.16 -25.58
C ARG A 31 -0.41 7.00 -24.45
N ASN A 32 -1.18 7.95 -23.94
CA ASN A 32 -0.86 8.60 -22.67
C ASN A 32 -1.09 7.56 -21.58
N ILE A 33 -0.06 6.75 -21.30
CA ILE A 33 -0.06 5.82 -20.18
C ILE A 33 0.01 6.67 -18.91
N PRO A 34 -1.02 6.67 -18.04
CA PRO A 34 -0.97 7.44 -16.81
C PRO A 34 0.28 7.08 -15.99
N GLY A 35 1.00 8.10 -15.51
CA GLY A 35 2.27 7.93 -14.78
C GLY A 35 3.55 7.85 -15.64
N TYR A 36 3.46 8.01 -16.96
CA TYR A 36 4.62 8.19 -17.87
C TYR A 36 4.93 9.64 -18.20
N GLU A 37 4.16 10.57 -17.65
CA GLU A 37 4.36 12.01 -17.81
C GLU A 37 5.73 12.42 -17.22
N GLY A 38 6.35 13.44 -17.81
CA GLY A 38 7.54 14.06 -17.25
C GLY A 38 7.24 14.67 -15.87
N PRO A 39 8.28 14.93 -15.05
CA PRO A 39 8.07 15.59 -13.76
C PRO A 39 7.46 16.98 -13.99
N VAL A 40 6.51 17.36 -13.14
CA VAL A 40 5.86 18.68 -13.21
C VAL A 40 6.85 19.77 -12.79
N VAL A 41 7.65 19.48 -11.77
CA VAL A 41 8.75 20.34 -11.32
C VAL A 41 10.04 19.86 -11.96
N PRO A 42 10.78 20.72 -12.69
CA PRO A 42 12.05 20.33 -13.30
C PRO A 42 13.08 19.98 -12.21
N LEU A 43 14.08 19.21 -12.61
CA LEU A 43 15.18 18.83 -11.71
C LEU A 43 15.93 20.06 -11.21
N PRO A 44 16.43 20.05 -9.96
CA PRO A 44 17.24 21.14 -9.45
C PRO A 44 18.48 21.34 -10.31
N ILE A 45 18.73 22.59 -10.69
CA ILE A 45 19.90 23.00 -11.45
C ILE A 45 20.95 23.61 -10.53
N PHE A 46 22.20 23.57 -10.96
CA PHE A 46 23.28 24.32 -10.31
C PHE A 46 22.98 25.82 -10.37
N GLY A 47 23.21 26.53 -9.27
CA GLY A 47 23.15 27.98 -9.23
C GLY A 47 24.21 28.62 -10.12
N ALA A 48 24.08 29.94 -10.35
CA ALA A 48 25.06 30.72 -11.14
C ALA A 48 26.48 30.70 -10.54
N ASP A 49 26.61 30.33 -9.25
CA ASP A 49 27.85 30.13 -8.52
C ASP A 49 28.41 28.70 -8.61
N GLY A 50 27.76 27.81 -9.38
CA GLY A 50 28.13 26.40 -9.49
C GLY A 50 27.73 25.54 -8.29
N THR A 51 26.95 26.06 -7.33
CA THR A 51 26.49 25.29 -6.17
C THR A 51 25.19 24.56 -6.45
N PHE A 52 25.10 23.28 -6.08
CA PHE A 52 23.86 22.53 -6.14
C PHE A 52 22.97 22.88 -4.95
N LYS A 53 21.77 23.41 -5.20
CA LYS A 53 20.80 23.73 -4.15
C LYS A 53 19.74 22.63 -4.08
N LEU A 54 19.60 22.02 -2.91
CA LEU A 54 18.53 21.05 -2.67
C LEU A 54 17.15 21.73 -2.79
N PRO A 55 16.14 21.00 -3.30
CA PRO A 55 14.76 21.45 -3.23
C PRO A 55 14.37 21.80 -1.81
N ARG A 56 13.53 22.82 -1.65
CA ARG A 56 12.93 23.19 -0.36
C ARG A 56 11.45 22.85 -0.41
N PHE A 57 10.99 22.14 0.61
CA PHE A 57 9.61 21.71 0.72
C PHE A 57 8.97 22.30 1.97
N PRO A 58 7.65 22.59 1.94
CA PRO A 58 6.94 23.04 3.12
C PRO A 58 7.02 22.00 4.22
N GLN A 59 7.10 22.47 5.46
CA GLN A 59 7.15 21.63 6.64
C GLN A 59 5.76 21.58 7.28
N VAL A 60 5.35 20.39 7.69
CA VAL A 60 4.18 20.21 8.55
C VAL A 60 4.54 20.63 9.98
N LYS A 61 3.54 21.04 10.76
CA LYS A 61 3.72 21.30 12.20
C LYS A 61 4.24 20.04 12.89
N SER A 62 5.07 20.20 13.91
CA SER A 62 5.51 19.05 14.74
C SER A 62 4.31 18.37 15.43
N ARG A 63 4.44 17.07 15.77
CA ARG A 63 3.39 16.32 16.47
C ARG A 63 2.92 17.05 17.75
N ASP A 64 3.83 17.62 18.52
CA ASP A 64 3.49 18.35 19.76
C ASP A 64 2.67 19.62 19.48
N GLN A 65 3.00 20.35 18.40
CA GLN A 65 2.21 21.49 17.97
C GLN A 65 0.80 21.07 17.51
N GLN A 66 0.69 19.93 16.82
CA GLN A 66 -0.62 19.37 16.44
C GLN A 66 -1.45 19.00 17.69
N ILE A 67 -0.83 18.40 18.72
CA ILE A 67 -1.50 18.10 19.99
C ILE A 67 -1.92 19.37 20.73
N ALA A 68 -1.09 20.42 20.69
CA ALA A 68 -1.45 21.72 21.26
C ALA A 68 -2.68 22.32 20.54
N ASP A 69 -2.75 22.21 19.21
CA ASP A 69 -3.91 22.64 18.41
C ASP A 69 -5.16 21.81 18.74
N LEU A 70 -5.03 20.50 18.98
CA LEU A 70 -6.15 19.67 19.48
C LEU A 70 -6.68 20.21 20.81
N LYS A 71 -5.81 20.41 21.80
CA LYS A 71 -6.18 20.94 23.13
C LYS A 71 -6.79 22.33 23.06
N LYS A 72 -6.29 23.19 22.15
CA LYS A 72 -6.79 24.55 21.95
C LYS A 72 -8.26 24.59 21.54
N SER A 73 -8.77 23.56 20.87
CA SER A 73 -10.20 23.52 20.48
C SER A 73 -11.18 23.57 21.66
N ASN A 74 -10.72 23.24 22.87
CA ASN A 74 -11.53 23.29 24.09
C ASN A 74 -11.30 24.58 24.91
N SER A 75 -10.72 25.64 24.31
CA SER A 75 -10.44 26.92 24.97
C SER A 75 -11.68 27.77 25.28
N GLY A 76 -12.84 27.42 24.73
CA GLY A 76 -14.08 28.20 24.79
C GLY A 76 -14.24 29.22 23.65
N ASN A 77 -13.21 29.42 22.82
CA ASN A 77 -13.32 30.22 21.59
C ASN A 77 -13.93 29.38 20.45
N LYS A 78 -15.06 29.82 19.89
CA LYS A 78 -15.73 29.13 18.78
C LYS A 78 -14.91 29.05 17.49
N GLU A 79 -13.95 29.96 17.29
CA GLU A 79 -13.03 29.90 16.14
C GLU A 79 -11.99 28.78 16.29
N ASP A 80 -11.75 28.32 17.52
CA ASP A 80 -10.82 27.23 17.82
C ASP A 80 -11.45 25.85 17.63
N GLU A 81 -12.78 25.74 17.59
CA GLU A 81 -13.52 24.49 17.33
C GLU A 81 -13.27 23.95 15.92
N TYR A 82 -13.16 22.62 15.78
CA TYR A 82 -13.02 21.97 14.48
C TYR A 82 -14.37 21.88 13.76
N ASP A 83 -14.36 22.03 12.43
CA ASP A 83 -15.55 21.72 11.62
C ASP A 83 -15.76 20.20 11.57
N VAL A 84 -14.67 19.44 11.44
CA VAL A 84 -14.71 17.97 11.32
C VAL A 84 -13.63 17.35 12.20
N LEU A 85 -14.03 16.36 13.02
CA LEU A 85 -13.13 15.39 13.66
C LEU A 85 -13.29 14.03 12.97
N VAL A 86 -12.20 13.50 12.41
CA VAL A 86 -12.14 12.16 11.82
C VAL A 86 -11.45 11.21 12.80
N ILE A 87 -12.09 10.07 13.06
CA ILE A 87 -11.58 9.02 13.95
C ILE A 87 -11.08 7.84 13.10
N GLY A 88 -9.78 7.56 13.18
CA GLY A 88 -9.08 6.57 12.38
C GLY A 88 -8.43 7.19 11.13
N ALA A 89 -7.15 6.91 10.91
CA ALA A 89 -6.36 7.41 9.79
C ALA A 89 -5.82 6.27 8.91
N GLY A 90 -6.63 5.23 8.72
CA GLY A 90 -6.52 4.34 7.56
C GLY A 90 -6.92 5.07 6.27
N ALA A 91 -6.97 4.34 5.15
CA ALA A 91 -7.16 4.93 3.82
C ALA A 91 -8.41 5.81 3.74
N THR A 92 -9.52 5.35 4.32
CA THR A 92 -10.78 6.09 4.40
C THR A 92 -10.62 7.40 5.15
N GLY A 93 -10.16 7.37 6.41
CA GLY A 93 -10.11 8.57 7.24
C GLY A 93 -9.02 9.55 6.82
N ALA A 94 -7.87 9.07 6.33
CA ALA A 94 -6.86 9.93 5.73
C ALA A 94 -7.40 10.62 4.47
N GLY A 95 -8.16 9.90 3.63
CA GLY A 95 -8.83 10.46 2.46
C GLY A 95 -9.86 11.52 2.83
N VAL A 96 -10.73 11.24 3.82
CA VAL A 96 -11.74 12.18 4.34
C VAL A 96 -11.06 13.44 4.87
N ALA A 97 -9.97 13.30 5.62
CA ALA A 97 -9.22 14.42 6.17
C ALA A 97 -8.61 15.29 5.06
N LEU A 98 -8.01 14.67 4.03
CA LEU A 98 -7.46 15.39 2.89
C LEU A 98 -8.55 16.14 2.12
N ASP A 99 -9.66 15.45 1.78
CA ASP A 99 -10.76 16.09 1.05
C ASP A 99 -11.34 17.27 1.81
N ALA A 100 -11.74 17.07 3.07
CA ALA A 100 -12.28 18.12 3.92
C ALA A 100 -11.32 19.32 4.06
N ALA A 101 -10.01 19.06 4.27
CA ALA A 101 -9.02 20.13 4.35
C ALA A 101 -8.89 20.91 3.04
N THR A 102 -8.90 20.22 1.88
CA THR A 102 -8.82 20.88 0.56
C THR A 102 -10.08 21.64 0.15
N ARG A 103 -11.21 21.42 0.85
CA ARG A 103 -12.45 22.21 0.75
C ARG A 103 -12.48 23.42 1.69
N GLY A 104 -11.38 23.68 2.40
CA GLY A 104 -11.24 24.82 3.32
C GLY A 104 -11.88 24.62 4.70
N LEU A 105 -12.21 23.39 5.08
CA LEU A 105 -12.72 23.07 6.42
C LEU A 105 -11.59 22.97 7.43
N LYS A 106 -11.88 23.30 8.70
CA LYS A 106 -10.94 23.08 9.81
C LYS A 106 -11.07 21.65 10.33
N VAL A 107 -10.05 20.83 10.06
CA VAL A 107 -10.10 19.38 10.26
C VAL A 107 -9.12 18.91 11.33
N ALA A 108 -9.57 17.99 12.18
CA ALA A 108 -8.71 17.14 12.99
C ALA A 108 -8.89 15.67 12.57
N VAL A 109 -7.79 14.91 12.49
CA VAL A 109 -7.81 13.46 12.34
C VAL A 109 -6.88 12.82 13.36
N VAL A 110 -7.41 11.83 14.08
CA VAL A 110 -6.70 11.11 15.14
C VAL A 110 -6.70 9.62 14.85
N GLU A 111 -5.56 8.97 15.11
CA GLU A 111 -5.36 7.54 14.93
C GLU A 111 -4.81 6.94 16.22
N ARG A 112 -5.46 5.89 16.73
CA ARG A 112 -5.07 5.25 17.98
C ARG A 112 -3.67 4.65 17.88
N ASP A 113 -3.34 4.04 16.76
CA ASP A 113 -2.05 3.40 16.50
C ASP A 113 -1.22 4.30 15.55
N ASP A 114 -0.45 3.73 14.63
CA ASP A 114 0.18 4.52 13.56
C ASP A 114 -0.74 4.65 12.33
N PHE A 115 -0.47 5.64 11.48
CA PHE A 115 -1.13 5.77 10.19
C PHE A 115 -1.02 4.45 9.41
N SER A 116 -2.13 3.99 8.83
CA SER A 116 -2.21 2.72 8.09
C SER A 116 -1.98 1.44 8.90
N SER A 117 -1.87 1.49 10.23
CA SER A 117 -1.55 0.31 11.07
C SER A 117 -2.55 -0.84 10.96
N GLY A 118 -3.84 -0.53 10.77
CA GLY A 118 -4.91 -1.50 10.55
C GLY A 118 -4.90 -2.13 9.14
N THR A 119 -6.09 -2.37 8.59
CA THR A 119 -6.29 -3.04 7.28
C THR A 119 -5.55 -2.36 6.13
N SER A 120 -5.35 -1.05 6.20
CA SER A 120 -4.76 -0.26 5.12
C SER A 120 -3.28 -0.59 4.82
N SER A 121 -2.55 -1.28 5.70
CA SER A 121 -1.21 -1.82 5.38
C SER A 121 -1.20 -3.31 5.02
N LYS A 122 -2.35 -3.97 5.02
CA LYS A 122 -2.51 -5.43 4.95
C LYS A 122 -3.35 -5.85 3.73
N SER A 123 -3.26 -5.10 2.64
CA SER A 123 -3.89 -5.42 1.36
C SER A 123 -3.00 -6.30 0.47
N THR A 124 -3.55 -6.77 -0.67
CA THR A 124 -2.80 -7.41 -1.76
C THR A 124 -1.88 -6.45 -2.52
N LYS A 125 -1.82 -5.17 -2.14
CA LYS A 125 -1.00 -4.12 -2.79
C LYS A 125 -1.39 -3.84 -4.24
N LEU A 126 -2.65 -4.10 -4.59
CA LEU A 126 -3.25 -3.84 -5.90
C LEU A 126 -4.30 -2.73 -5.82
N VAL A 127 -4.37 -1.94 -6.88
CA VAL A 127 -5.45 -1.01 -7.20
C VAL A 127 -6.26 -1.64 -8.34
N HIS A 128 -6.95 -2.74 -8.01
CA HIS A 128 -7.59 -3.62 -8.97
C HIS A 128 -8.86 -2.99 -9.55
N GLY A 129 -9.02 -3.04 -10.87
CA GLY A 129 -10.21 -2.52 -11.56
C GLY A 129 -11.40 -3.48 -11.63
N GLY A 130 -11.32 -4.67 -11.03
CA GLY A 130 -12.49 -5.53 -10.80
C GLY A 130 -12.84 -6.52 -11.91
N VAL A 131 -11.87 -7.11 -12.62
CA VAL A 131 -12.09 -8.04 -13.75
C VAL A 131 -13.06 -9.18 -13.39
N ARG A 132 -12.98 -9.73 -12.18
CA ARG A 132 -13.91 -10.78 -11.72
C ARG A 132 -15.35 -10.28 -11.56
N TYR A 133 -15.52 -9.03 -11.12
CA TYR A 133 -16.85 -8.44 -10.97
C TYR A 133 -17.48 -8.19 -12.33
N LEU A 134 -16.67 -7.95 -13.37
CA LEU A 134 -17.15 -7.82 -14.73
C LEU A 134 -17.81 -9.11 -15.23
N GLU A 135 -17.21 -10.27 -14.95
CA GLU A 135 -17.79 -11.57 -15.29
C GLU A 135 -19.17 -11.73 -14.65
N LYS A 136 -19.29 -11.45 -13.33
CA LYS A 136 -20.58 -11.50 -12.63
C LYS A 136 -21.57 -10.46 -13.14
N ALA A 137 -21.13 -9.24 -13.45
CA ALA A 137 -21.98 -8.16 -13.96
C ALA A 137 -22.62 -8.55 -15.29
N VAL A 138 -21.85 -9.16 -16.19
CA VAL A 138 -22.33 -9.61 -17.51
C VAL A 138 -23.26 -10.81 -17.37
N TRP A 139 -22.84 -11.86 -16.66
CA TRP A 139 -23.60 -13.11 -16.59
C TRP A 139 -24.87 -13.00 -15.73
N ASN A 140 -24.84 -12.18 -14.68
CA ASN A 140 -25.97 -12.00 -13.77
C ASN A 140 -26.75 -10.71 -14.01
N LEU A 141 -26.40 -9.92 -15.04
CA LEU A 141 -26.99 -8.61 -15.34
C LEU A 141 -27.01 -7.67 -14.11
N ASP A 142 -25.94 -7.72 -13.32
CA ASP A 142 -25.81 -7.00 -12.05
C ASP A 142 -25.22 -5.60 -12.31
N TYR A 143 -26.11 -4.60 -12.41
CA TYR A 143 -25.72 -3.21 -12.69
C TYR A 143 -24.82 -2.62 -11.60
N ALA A 144 -25.04 -2.96 -10.33
CA ALA A 144 -24.22 -2.46 -9.24
C ALA A 144 -22.77 -2.98 -9.34
N GLN A 145 -22.57 -4.21 -9.82
CA GLN A 145 -21.24 -4.74 -10.12
C GLN A 145 -20.56 -4.02 -11.29
N TYR A 146 -21.34 -3.68 -12.32
CA TYR A 146 -20.85 -2.94 -13.46
C TYR A 146 -20.38 -1.53 -13.09
N GLU A 147 -21.17 -0.82 -12.28
CA GLU A 147 -20.82 0.51 -11.77
C GLU A 147 -19.53 0.47 -10.95
N LEU A 148 -19.39 -0.51 -10.05
CA LEU A 148 -18.17 -0.71 -9.26
C LEU A 148 -16.93 -0.94 -10.14
N VAL A 149 -17.05 -1.65 -11.27
CA VAL A 149 -15.93 -1.84 -12.21
C VAL A 149 -15.53 -0.51 -12.84
N LYS A 150 -16.50 0.30 -13.29
CA LYS A 150 -16.23 1.63 -13.88
C LYS A 150 -15.59 2.58 -12.88
N GLU A 151 -16.11 2.62 -11.66
CA GLU A 151 -15.57 3.43 -10.57
C GLU A 151 -14.13 3.03 -10.27
N ALA A 152 -13.87 1.73 -10.11
CA ALA A 152 -12.53 1.23 -9.82
C ALA A 152 -11.53 1.56 -10.94
N LEU A 153 -11.95 1.47 -12.21
CA LEU A 153 -11.14 1.85 -13.37
C LEU A 153 -10.80 3.35 -13.36
N LYS A 154 -11.77 4.20 -13.08
CA LYS A 154 -11.59 5.66 -12.97
C LYS A 154 -10.66 6.03 -11.82
N GLU A 155 -10.89 5.47 -10.63
CA GLU A 155 -10.06 5.74 -9.46
C GLU A 155 -8.62 5.27 -9.65
N ARG A 156 -8.40 4.12 -10.30
CA ARG A 156 -7.05 3.63 -10.64
C ARG A 156 -6.22 4.64 -11.44
N LYS A 157 -6.85 5.35 -12.38
CA LYS A 157 -6.15 6.42 -13.11
C LYS A 157 -5.76 7.57 -12.19
N TYR A 158 -6.61 7.94 -11.24
CA TYR A 158 -6.29 9.00 -10.29
C TYR A 158 -5.11 8.63 -9.41
N PHE A 159 -4.99 7.38 -8.93
CA PHE A 159 -3.78 6.91 -8.23
C PHE A 159 -2.50 7.20 -9.04
N LEU A 160 -2.48 6.77 -10.31
CA LEU A 160 -1.33 6.92 -11.21
C LEU A 160 -0.99 8.39 -11.50
N LYS A 161 -1.98 9.29 -11.41
CA LYS A 161 -1.79 10.74 -11.62
C LYS A 161 -1.34 11.47 -10.35
N THR A 162 -2.00 11.22 -9.21
CA THR A 162 -1.78 11.99 -7.97
C THR A 162 -0.57 11.50 -7.18
N ALA A 163 -0.20 10.22 -7.35
CA ALA A 163 0.96 9.62 -6.69
C ALA A 163 1.72 8.65 -7.64
N PRO A 164 2.34 9.17 -8.72
CA PRO A 164 3.04 8.35 -9.73
C PRO A 164 4.28 7.63 -9.19
N HIS A 165 4.80 8.05 -8.03
CA HIS A 165 5.92 7.39 -7.36
C HIS A 165 5.46 6.20 -6.51
N LEU A 166 4.23 6.23 -5.97
CA LEU A 166 3.69 5.18 -5.08
C LEU A 166 2.75 4.21 -5.78
N SER A 167 2.39 4.50 -7.03
CA SER A 167 1.51 3.67 -7.83
C SER A 167 2.09 3.44 -9.21
N SER A 168 1.88 2.23 -9.72
CA SER A 168 2.34 1.80 -11.02
C SER A 168 1.32 0.87 -11.63
N TRP A 169 1.55 0.46 -12.86
CA TRP A 169 0.83 -0.67 -13.44
C TRP A 169 1.66 -1.94 -13.37
N LEU A 170 0.98 -3.07 -13.34
CA LEU A 170 1.54 -4.41 -13.31
C LEU A 170 0.84 -5.26 -14.37
N PRO A 171 1.58 -5.87 -15.32
CA PRO A 171 1.01 -6.90 -16.17
C PRO A 171 0.80 -8.17 -15.34
N ILE A 172 -0.40 -8.75 -15.47
CA ILE A 172 -0.82 -9.95 -14.76
C ILE A 172 -1.13 -11.03 -15.79
N MET A 173 -0.38 -12.13 -15.70
CA MET A 173 -0.53 -13.30 -16.54
C MET A 173 -1.65 -14.20 -16.02
N LEU A 174 -2.50 -14.67 -16.94
CA LEU A 174 -3.48 -15.73 -16.75
C LEU A 174 -3.04 -16.93 -17.62
N PRO A 175 -2.40 -17.97 -17.05
CA PRO A 175 -2.03 -19.17 -17.79
C PRO A 175 -3.27 -19.99 -18.16
N LEU A 176 -3.27 -20.59 -19.35
CA LEU A 176 -4.38 -21.34 -19.90
C LEU A 176 -3.97 -22.78 -20.21
N ASP A 177 -4.71 -23.74 -19.67
CA ASP A 177 -4.52 -25.19 -19.77
C ASP A 177 -5.39 -25.85 -20.87
N GLN A 178 -6.38 -25.13 -21.41
CA GLN A 178 -7.36 -25.67 -22.36
C GLN A 178 -7.64 -24.69 -23.51
N TRP A 179 -7.71 -25.20 -24.74
CA TRP A 179 -7.89 -24.38 -25.94
C TRP A 179 -9.18 -23.55 -25.97
N TRP A 180 -10.29 -24.06 -25.41
CA TRP A 180 -11.55 -23.32 -25.39
C TRP A 180 -11.51 -22.12 -24.43
N LYS A 181 -10.65 -22.14 -23.41
CA LYS A 181 -10.46 -21.02 -22.48
C LYS A 181 -9.83 -19.80 -23.17
N VAL A 182 -9.06 -20.02 -24.25
CA VAL A 182 -8.41 -18.94 -25.02
C VAL A 182 -9.44 -17.93 -25.56
N PRO A 183 -10.41 -18.31 -26.43
CA PRO A 183 -11.40 -17.35 -26.91
C PRO A 183 -12.29 -16.78 -25.79
N TYR A 184 -12.59 -17.56 -24.75
CA TYR A 184 -13.39 -17.11 -23.60
C TYR A 184 -12.74 -15.94 -22.87
N TYR A 185 -11.53 -16.15 -22.34
CA TYR A 185 -10.83 -15.12 -21.58
C TYR A 185 -10.32 -13.99 -22.47
N TRP A 186 -10.02 -14.25 -23.76
CA TRP A 186 -9.71 -13.19 -24.72
C TRP A 186 -10.89 -12.23 -24.87
N ALA A 187 -12.12 -12.75 -25.05
CA ALA A 187 -13.30 -11.92 -25.11
C ALA A 187 -13.53 -11.14 -23.81
N GLY A 188 -13.37 -11.78 -22.65
CA GLY A 188 -13.52 -11.13 -21.34
C GLY A 188 -12.50 -9.99 -21.11
N THR A 189 -11.22 -10.24 -21.39
CA THR A 189 -10.16 -9.23 -21.26
C THR A 189 -10.30 -8.09 -22.27
N LYS A 190 -10.76 -8.37 -23.49
CA LYS A 190 -11.07 -7.30 -24.46
C LYS A 190 -12.30 -6.48 -24.08
N PHE A 191 -13.31 -7.11 -23.49
CA PHE A 191 -14.44 -6.36 -22.94
C PHE A 191 -14.01 -5.47 -21.78
N TYR A 192 -13.12 -5.96 -20.92
CA TYR A 192 -12.51 -5.16 -19.86
C TYR A 192 -11.71 -3.97 -20.41
N ASP A 193 -10.84 -4.18 -21.41
CA ASP A 193 -10.11 -3.10 -22.10
C ASP A 193 -11.08 -2.06 -22.70
N PHE A 194 -12.16 -2.53 -23.32
CA PHE A 194 -13.18 -1.67 -23.90
C PHE A 194 -13.88 -0.80 -22.85
N LEU A 195 -14.24 -1.38 -21.70
CA LEU A 195 -14.84 -0.65 -20.59
C LEU A 195 -13.87 0.34 -19.95
N ALA A 196 -12.58 0.00 -19.88
CA ALA A 196 -11.56 0.91 -19.39
C ALA A 196 -11.44 2.16 -20.27
N GLY A 197 -11.61 2.06 -21.59
CA GLY A 197 -11.65 3.22 -22.49
C GLY A 197 -10.43 4.14 -22.32
N SER A 198 -10.66 5.41 -22.01
CA SER A 198 -9.60 6.41 -21.73
C SER A 198 -8.89 6.21 -20.38
N GLU A 199 -9.42 5.36 -19.51
CA GLU A 199 -8.89 5.00 -18.20
C GLU A 199 -8.05 3.70 -18.25
N GLY A 200 -7.90 3.14 -19.46
CA GLY A 200 -7.05 1.97 -19.72
C GLY A 200 -5.57 2.29 -19.61
N ILE A 201 -4.80 1.31 -19.10
CA ILE A 201 -3.33 1.38 -19.03
C ILE A 201 -2.76 0.95 -20.39
N GLU A 202 -2.91 -0.34 -20.69
CA GLU A 202 -2.48 -0.97 -21.93
C GLU A 202 -3.49 -2.04 -22.34
N SER A 203 -3.49 -2.42 -23.63
CA SER A 203 -4.40 -3.46 -24.10
C SER A 203 -3.88 -4.85 -23.73
N SER A 204 -4.80 -5.71 -23.30
CA SER A 204 -4.56 -7.13 -23.12
C SER A 204 -3.97 -7.81 -24.36
N TYR A 205 -3.16 -8.85 -24.17
CA TYR A 205 -2.57 -9.60 -25.28
C TYR A 205 -2.42 -11.08 -24.95
N PHE A 206 -2.25 -11.90 -26.00
CA PHE A 206 -2.05 -13.34 -25.87
C PHE A 206 -0.58 -13.67 -26.06
N LEU A 207 -0.06 -14.52 -25.19
CA LEU A 207 1.24 -15.15 -25.28
C LEU A 207 1.06 -16.61 -25.69
N THR A 208 1.76 -17.01 -26.75
CA THR A 208 1.92 -18.43 -27.07
C THR A 208 2.65 -19.14 -25.93
N LYS A 209 2.49 -20.47 -25.82
CA LYS A 209 3.18 -21.29 -24.81
C LYS A 209 4.65 -20.92 -24.63
N SER A 210 5.42 -20.87 -25.72
CA SER A 210 6.84 -20.51 -25.68
C SER A 210 7.08 -19.12 -25.11
N LYS A 211 6.32 -18.10 -25.54
CA LYS A 211 6.48 -16.74 -25.00
C LYS A 211 6.02 -16.62 -23.54
N ALA A 212 5.04 -17.41 -23.13
CA ALA A 212 4.59 -17.46 -21.74
C ALA A 212 5.69 -18.02 -20.83
N ILE A 213 6.37 -19.10 -21.27
CA ILE A 213 7.51 -19.68 -20.57
C ILE A 213 8.71 -18.71 -20.58
N ASP A 214 8.99 -18.03 -21.69
CA ASP A 214 10.06 -17.03 -21.74
C ASP A 214 9.82 -15.86 -20.75
N ALA A 215 8.56 -15.43 -20.63
CA ALA A 215 8.17 -14.36 -19.70
C ALA A 215 8.09 -14.83 -18.24
N PHE A 216 7.69 -16.08 -18.02
CA PHE A 216 7.57 -16.72 -16.69
C PHE A 216 8.25 -18.11 -16.70
N PRO A 217 9.60 -18.17 -16.62
CA PRO A 217 10.34 -19.44 -16.73
C PRO A 217 9.98 -20.51 -15.71
N MET A 218 9.48 -20.11 -14.55
CA MET A 218 9.08 -20.99 -13.46
C MET A 218 7.73 -21.69 -13.70
N LEU A 219 7.01 -21.32 -14.77
CA LEU A 219 5.65 -21.79 -15.04
C LEU A 219 5.63 -23.27 -15.43
N LYS A 220 4.65 -24.01 -14.91
CA LYS A 220 4.38 -25.40 -15.29
C LYS A 220 4.09 -25.50 -16.79
N GLN A 221 4.82 -26.37 -17.47
CA GLN A 221 4.71 -26.53 -18.93
C GLN A 221 3.68 -27.58 -19.36
N THR A 222 3.35 -28.53 -18.48
CA THR A 222 2.35 -29.57 -18.73
C THR A 222 0.98 -28.93 -18.91
N ASP A 223 0.24 -29.35 -19.94
CA ASP A 223 -1.09 -28.85 -20.32
C ASP A 223 -1.19 -27.36 -20.69
N LEU A 224 -0.13 -26.57 -20.52
CA LEU A 224 -0.10 -25.17 -20.91
C LEU A 224 -0.27 -24.99 -22.43
N VAL A 225 -1.34 -24.31 -22.82
CA VAL A 225 -1.67 -23.91 -24.20
C VAL A 225 -1.06 -22.54 -24.53
N GLY A 226 -1.09 -21.62 -23.56
CA GLY A 226 -0.62 -20.25 -23.69
C GLY A 226 -1.02 -19.44 -22.47
N ALA A 227 -0.93 -18.12 -22.56
CA ALA A 227 -1.36 -17.24 -21.49
C ALA A 227 -1.98 -15.96 -22.03
N LEU A 228 -2.91 -15.38 -21.28
CA LEU A 228 -3.38 -14.02 -21.50
C LEU A 228 -2.70 -13.09 -20.52
N VAL A 229 -2.41 -11.87 -20.95
CA VAL A 229 -1.88 -10.83 -20.08
C VAL A 229 -2.84 -9.65 -20.14
N TYR A 230 -3.24 -9.17 -18.98
CA TYR A 230 -3.94 -7.90 -18.82
C TYR A 230 -3.18 -7.02 -17.83
N TYR A 231 -3.55 -5.75 -17.75
CA TYR A 231 -2.87 -4.77 -16.91
C TYR A 231 -3.75 -4.31 -15.78
N ASP A 232 -3.17 -4.21 -14.60
CA ASP A 232 -3.83 -3.60 -13.46
C ASP A 232 -2.92 -2.65 -12.68
N GLY A 233 -3.50 -1.95 -11.71
CA GLY A 233 -2.77 -1.04 -10.83
C GLY A 233 -2.13 -1.79 -9.67
N ALA A 234 -0.90 -1.41 -9.33
CA ALA A 234 -0.20 -1.77 -8.11
C ALA A 234 0.11 -0.51 -7.32
N HIS A 235 0.22 -0.62 -5.99
CA HIS A 235 0.61 0.53 -5.18
C HIS A 235 1.36 0.15 -3.90
N ASN A 236 1.98 1.16 -3.30
CA ASN A 236 2.51 1.10 -1.96
C ASN A 236 1.45 1.57 -0.95
N ASP A 237 0.67 0.64 -0.41
CA ASP A 237 -0.49 0.94 0.45
C ASP A 237 -0.17 1.81 1.67
N SER A 238 0.80 1.42 2.50
CA SER A 238 1.16 2.19 3.71
C SER A 238 1.83 3.52 3.40
N ARG A 239 2.75 3.60 2.44
CA ARG A 239 3.34 4.89 2.03
C ARG A 239 2.29 5.81 1.40
N MET A 240 1.36 5.27 0.61
CA MET A 240 0.25 6.02 0.04
C MET A 240 -0.58 6.63 1.18
N ASN A 241 -0.93 5.85 2.18
CA ASN A 241 -1.70 6.32 3.33
C ASN A 241 -0.98 7.43 4.11
N VAL A 242 0.30 7.22 4.43
CA VAL A 242 1.13 8.23 5.10
C VAL A 242 1.19 9.52 4.26
N SER A 243 1.38 9.38 2.95
CA SER A 243 1.45 10.53 2.03
C SER A 243 0.11 11.29 1.96
N ILE A 244 -1.03 10.60 1.96
CA ILE A 244 -2.36 11.23 2.04
C ILE A 244 -2.48 12.02 3.34
N GLY A 245 -2.18 11.41 4.49
CA GLY A 245 -2.27 12.07 5.80
C GLY A 245 -1.33 13.26 5.93
N MET A 246 -0.08 13.14 5.47
CA MET A 246 0.88 14.25 5.52
C MET A 246 0.53 15.35 4.51
N THR A 247 -0.07 15.00 3.37
CA THR A 247 -0.61 16.00 2.44
C THR A 247 -1.77 16.76 3.10
N ALA A 248 -2.68 16.08 3.81
CA ALA A 248 -3.74 16.74 4.57
C ALA A 248 -3.17 17.70 5.63
N ALA A 249 -2.10 17.30 6.32
CA ALA A 249 -1.41 18.17 7.27
C ALA A 249 -0.81 19.43 6.62
N LEU A 250 -0.26 19.32 5.40
CA LEU A 250 0.21 20.49 4.63
C LEU A 250 -0.94 21.44 4.26
N TYR A 251 -2.12 20.90 3.94
CA TYR A 251 -3.34 21.68 3.70
C TYR A 251 -3.98 22.23 4.99
N GLY A 252 -3.34 22.03 6.15
CA GLY A 252 -3.75 22.64 7.42
C GLY A 252 -4.57 21.74 8.33
N ALA A 253 -4.80 20.47 7.98
CA ALA A 253 -5.42 19.53 8.90
C ALA A 253 -4.52 19.27 10.12
N THR A 254 -5.13 19.12 11.29
CA THR A 254 -4.45 18.64 12.49
C THR A 254 -4.41 17.12 12.46
N VAL A 255 -3.23 16.52 12.32
CA VAL A 255 -3.06 15.08 12.09
C VAL A 255 -2.18 14.49 13.19
N VAL A 256 -2.71 13.54 13.97
CA VAL A 256 -1.99 12.95 15.12
C VAL A 256 -2.19 11.43 15.17
N ASN A 257 -1.09 10.68 15.07
CA ASN A 257 -1.05 9.24 15.36
C ASN A 257 -0.78 8.97 16.85
N HIS A 258 -1.02 7.74 17.28
CA HIS A 258 -0.93 7.29 18.68
C HIS A 258 -1.82 8.12 19.64
N MET A 259 -2.98 8.55 19.15
CA MET A 259 -3.98 9.36 19.85
C MET A 259 -5.33 8.63 19.82
N GLU A 260 -5.71 8.03 20.94
CA GLU A 260 -6.92 7.23 21.07
C GLU A 260 -8.15 8.10 21.39
N VAL A 261 -9.27 7.85 20.71
CA VAL A 261 -10.58 8.34 21.18
C VAL A 261 -11.12 7.36 22.21
N THR A 262 -11.29 7.81 23.44
CA THR A 262 -11.79 6.98 24.56
C THR A 262 -13.25 7.28 24.90
N GLY A 263 -13.84 8.32 24.32
CA GLY A 263 -15.24 8.66 24.54
C GLY A 263 -15.73 9.76 23.61
N LEU A 264 -17.05 9.81 23.41
CA LEU A 264 -17.74 10.82 22.63
C LEU A 264 -18.52 11.77 23.55
N GLN A 265 -18.51 13.06 23.24
CA GLN A 265 -19.13 14.09 24.06
C GLN A 265 -20.44 14.56 23.40
N LYS A 266 -21.54 14.55 24.16
CA LYS A 266 -22.85 15.04 23.73
C LYS A 266 -23.19 16.36 24.42
N GLY A 267 -23.76 17.30 23.66
CA GLY A 267 -24.35 18.52 24.21
C GLY A 267 -25.72 18.27 24.84
N GLU A 268 -26.32 19.33 25.38
CA GLU A 268 -27.64 19.29 26.04
C GLU A 268 -28.77 18.82 25.11
N ASN A 269 -28.62 19.05 23.80
CA ASN A 269 -29.56 18.61 22.76
C ASN A 269 -29.39 17.13 22.36
N GLY A 270 -28.51 16.38 23.03
CA GLY A 270 -28.20 14.99 22.72
C GLY A 270 -27.36 14.78 21.45
N LYS A 271 -26.92 15.87 20.79
CA LYS A 271 -26.04 15.81 19.61
C LYS A 271 -24.57 15.79 20.01
N LEU A 272 -23.75 15.13 19.21
CA LEU A 272 -22.30 15.10 19.39
C LEU A 272 -21.68 16.49 19.21
N CYS A 273 -20.72 16.85 20.07
CA CYS A 273 -20.02 18.14 20.03
C CYS A 273 -18.51 18.04 20.33
N GLY A 274 -17.97 16.82 20.40
CA GLY A 274 -16.57 16.61 20.71
C GLY A 274 -16.23 15.17 21.08
N ALA A 275 -14.99 14.95 21.45
CA ALA A 275 -14.47 13.65 21.88
C ALA A 275 -13.44 13.80 23.00
N THR A 276 -13.25 12.73 23.77
CA THR A 276 -12.18 12.59 24.74
C THR A 276 -11.04 11.81 24.12
N LEU A 277 -9.84 12.38 24.16
CA LEU A 277 -8.63 11.83 23.56
C LEU A 277 -7.60 11.45 24.62
N LYS A 278 -6.78 10.43 24.31
CA LYS A 278 -5.66 9.97 25.14
C LYS A 278 -4.42 9.75 24.29
N ASP A 279 -3.29 10.40 24.63
CA ASP A 279 -2.01 10.19 23.95
C ASP A 279 -1.32 8.92 24.47
N LEU A 280 -1.16 7.93 23.60
CA LEU A 280 -0.56 6.64 23.95
C LEU A 280 0.97 6.67 23.94
N VAL A 281 1.61 7.71 23.38
CA VAL A 281 3.07 7.88 23.43
C VAL A 281 3.53 8.26 24.83
N THR A 282 2.74 9.06 25.56
CA THR A 282 3.07 9.51 26.91
C THR A 282 3.29 8.35 27.89
N GLU A 283 2.42 7.33 27.85
CA GLU A 283 2.55 6.11 28.67
C GLU A 283 3.77 5.28 28.31
N ARG A 284 4.05 5.21 27.00
CA ARG A 284 5.22 4.53 26.44
C ARG A 284 6.53 5.16 26.92
N ASP A 285 6.54 6.49 27.09
CA ASP A 285 7.64 7.27 27.65
C ASP A 285 7.70 7.21 29.20
N GLY A 286 6.80 6.45 29.83
CA GLY A 286 6.76 6.24 31.28
C GLY A 286 6.06 7.34 32.07
N ASN A 287 5.35 8.25 31.39
CA ASN A 287 4.57 9.33 32.00
C ASN A 287 3.08 8.97 32.04
N GLU A 288 2.30 9.63 32.91
CA GLU A 288 0.85 9.43 32.97
C GLU A 288 0.16 10.10 31.77
N ALA A 289 -0.60 9.33 30.97
CA ALA A 289 -1.39 9.88 29.88
C ALA A 289 -2.74 10.41 30.38
N THR A 290 -2.80 11.71 30.68
CA THR A 290 -4.05 12.38 31.07
C THR A 290 -4.96 12.58 29.85
N PRO A 291 -6.19 12.04 29.86
CA PRO A 291 -7.15 12.30 28.78
C PRO A 291 -7.57 13.77 28.74
N PHE A 292 -7.88 14.28 27.55
CA PHE A 292 -8.37 15.64 27.36
C PHE A 292 -9.49 15.70 26.33
N ASN A 293 -10.36 16.70 26.45
CA ASN A 293 -11.49 16.87 25.54
C ASN A 293 -11.13 17.83 24.39
N ILE A 294 -11.72 17.57 23.23
CA ILE A 294 -11.68 18.45 22.06
C ILE A 294 -13.10 18.76 21.59
N LYS A 295 -13.27 19.85 20.84
CA LYS A 295 -14.55 20.28 20.28
C LYS A 295 -14.56 20.17 18.76
N ALA A 296 -15.66 19.63 18.22
CA ALA A 296 -15.89 19.53 16.80
C ALA A 296 -17.40 19.54 16.49
N LYS A 297 -17.77 20.20 15.39
CA LYS A 297 -19.17 20.28 14.92
C LYS A 297 -19.67 18.97 14.35
N CYS A 298 -18.82 18.27 13.61
CA CYS A 298 -19.09 16.98 12.99
C CYS A 298 -18.04 15.95 13.42
N ILE A 299 -18.47 14.73 13.75
CA ILE A 299 -17.58 13.61 14.06
C ILE A 299 -17.81 12.49 13.05
N ILE A 300 -16.73 12.04 12.41
CA ILE A 300 -16.74 11.02 11.38
C ILE A 300 -15.93 9.81 11.86
N ASN A 301 -16.57 8.65 11.94
CA ASN A 301 -15.97 7.37 12.26
C ASN A 301 -15.50 6.66 10.98
N CYS A 302 -14.18 6.49 10.86
CA CYS A 302 -13.49 5.81 9.76
C CYS A 302 -12.58 4.68 10.27
N THR A 303 -12.99 4.00 11.35
CA THR A 303 -12.14 3.04 12.07
C THR A 303 -12.11 1.62 11.48
N GLY A 304 -12.58 1.43 10.25
CA GLY A 304 -12.46 0.16 9.52
C GLY A 304 -13.08 -1.01 10.29
N PRO A 305 -12.35 -2.12 10.57
CA PRO A 305 -12.89 -3.23 11.34
C PRO A 305 -13.39 -2.84 12.75
N PHE A 306 -12.87 -1.75 13.32
CA PHE A 306 -13.23 -1.26 14.64
C PHE A 306 -14.44 -0.31 14.65
N THR A 307 -15.12 -0.13 13.50
CA THR A 307 -16.26 0.77 13.33
C THR A 307 -17.29 0.67 14.45
N ASP A 308 -17.68 -0.56 14.82
CA ASP A 308 -18.73 -0.78 15.82
C ASP A 308 -18.31 -0.37 17.23
N SER A 309 -17.00 -0.35 17.55
CA SER A 309 -16.54 0.11 18.87
C SER A 309 -16.84 1.60 19.08
N ILE A 310 -16.63 2.44 18.07
CA ILE A 310 -16.97 3.87 18.12
C ILE A 310 -18.48 4.08 18.05
N ARG A 311 -19.21 3.28 17.26
CA ARG A 311 -20.68 3.37 17.22
C ARG A 311 -21.31 3.06 18.58
N LYS A 312 -20.79 2.08 19.31
CA LYS A 312 -21.23 1.77 20.68
C LYS A 312 -20.88 2.84 21.71
N MET A 313 -19.82 3.63 21.48
CA MET A 313 -19.55 4.83 22.30
C MET A 313 -20.63 5.91 22.12
N ASP A 314 -21.28 5.96 20.96
CA ASP A 314 -22.41 6.86 20.71
C ASP A 314 -23.73 6.27 21.23
N ASP A 315 -24.04 5.03 20.87
CA ASP A 315 -25.25 4.31 21.24
C ASP A 315 -24.94 2.83 21.54
N GLN A 316 -25.01 2.48 22.82
CA GLN A 316 -24.67 1.13 23.31
C GLN A 316 -25.61 0.04 22.75
N ASP A 317 -26.83 0.40 22.37
CA ASP A 317 -27.85 -0.52 21.87
C ASP A 317 -27.81 -0.69 20.34
N CYS A 318 -26.88 -0.01 19.65
CA CYS A 318 -26.78 -0.11 18.20
C CYS A 318 -26.37 -1.53 17.76
N LYS A 319 -27.00 -2.01 16.68
CA LYS A 319 -26.64 -3.30 16.07
C LYS A 319 -25.29 -3.17 15.36
N GLU A 320 -24.43 -4.16 15.54
CA GLU A 320 -23.17 -4.27 14.82
C GLU A 320 -23.40 -4.40 13.31
N ILE A 321 -22.63 -3.66 12.52
CA ILE A 321 -22.71 -3.67 11.06
C ILE A 321 -21.51 -4.33 10.41
N VAL A 322 -20.37 -4.45 11.12
CA VAL A 322 -19.15 -5.04 10.57
C VAL A 322 -19.20 -6.56 10.72
N ALA A 323 -18.92 -7.26 9.63
CA ALA A 323 -18.68 -8.70 9.55
C ALA A 323 -17.22 -8.93 9.14
N PRO A 324 -16.28 -9.00 10.10
CA PRO A 324 -14.86 -9.06 9.78
C PRO A 324 -14.46 -10.40 9.16
N ALA A 325 -13.60 -10.35 8.15
CA ALA A 325 -12.99 -11.52 7.53
C ALA A 325 -11.46 -11.40 7.47
N SER A 326 -10.74 -12.46 7.81
CA SER A 326 -9.28 -12.56 7.72
C SER A 326 -8.85 -12.86 6.28
N GLY A 327 -7.87 -12.11 5.81
CA GLY A 327 -7.13 -12.40 4.59
C GLY A 327 -5.65 -12.54 4.88
N VAL A 328 -5.12 -13.74 4.62
CA VAL A 328 -3.70 -14.05 4.80
C VAL A 328 -2.93 -13.89 3.49
N HIS A 329 -1.72 -13.34 3.60
CA HIS A 329 -0.72 -13.31 2.54
C HIS A 329 0.62 -13.83 3.07
N VAL A 330 1.44 -14.33 2.15
CA VAL A 330 2.82 -14.75 2.40
C VAL A 330 3.79 -13.99 1.48
N ILE A 331 5.00 -13.72 1.96
CA ILE A 331 6.14 -13.36 1.12
C ILE A 331 7.03 -14.57 0.90
N LEU A 332 7.37 -14.79 -0.36
CA LEU A 332 8.33 -15.75 -0.83
C LEU A 332 9.51 -15.04 -1.50
N PRO A 333 10.68 -15.71 -1.66
CA PRO A 333 11.79 -15.22 -2.45
C PRO A 333 11.39 -14.71 -3.84
N GLY A 334 12.14 -13.73 -4.34
CA GLY A 334 11.89 -13.11 -5.64
C GLY A 334 11.94 -14.08 -6.82
N TYR A 335 12.58 -15.24 -6.69
CA TYR A 335 12.66 -16.23 -7.77
C TYR A 335 11.35 -17.00 -8.02
N TYR A 336 10.28 -16.78 -7.24
CA TYR A 336 8.97 -17.39 -7.47
C TYR A 336 8.10 -16.63 -8.49
N SER A 337 8.46 -15.39 -8.84
CA SER A 337 7.77 -14.61 -9.87
C SER A 337 8.74 -13.72 -10.66
N PRO A 338 8.49 -13.46 -11.96
CA PRO A 338 9.26 -12.47 -12.71
C PRO A 338 9.12 -11.09 -12.08
N GLY A 339 10.23 -10.36 -11.97
CA GLY A 339 10.25 -9.04 -11.30
C GLY A 339 9.38 -7.94 -11.93
N LYS A 340 8.77 -8.18 -13.09
CA LYS A 340 7.90 -7.22 -13.79
C LYS A 340 6.55 -7.79 -14.20
N MET A 341 6.19 -9.01 -13.79
CA MET A 341 4.94 -9.66 -14.19
C MET A 341 4.38 -10.51 -13.06
N GLY A 342 3.13 -10.23 -12.68
CA GLY A 342 2.39 -11.07 -11.74
C GLY A 342 1.65 -12.20 -12.45
N LEU A 343 1.07 -13.09 -11.68
CA LEU A 343 0.18 -14.14 -12.16
C LEU A 343 -1.11 -14.17 -11.33
N ILE A 344 -2.20 -14.55 -11.96
CA ILE A 344 -3.50 -14.78 -11.33
C ILE A 344 -3.98 -16.21 -11.60
N ASP A 345 -4.38 -16.88 -10.52
CA ASP A 345 -5.26 -18.03 -10.59
C ASP A 345 -6.71 -17.54 -10.38
N PRO A 346 -7.58 -17.63 -11.41
CA PRO A 346 -8.95 -17.17 -11.31
C PRO A 346 -9.87 -18.15 -10.57
N SER A 347 -9.43 -19.39 -10.31
CA SER A 347 -10.26 -20.46 -9.75
C SER A 347 -9.40 -21.51 -9.04
N THR A 348 -9.06 -21.22 -7.79
CA THR A 348 -8.37 -22.14 -6.87
C THR A 348 -9.21 -23.40 -6.58
N SER A 349 -8.65 -24.35 -5.84
CA SER A 349 -9.32 -25.60 -5.42
C SER A 349 -10.70 -25.42 -4.76
N ASP A 350 -10.98 -24.24 -4.21
CA ASP A 350 -12.24 -23.86 -3.56
C ASP A 350 -12.98 -22.69 -4.27
N GLY A 351 -12.59 -22.33 -5.49
CA GLY A 351 -13.25 -21.29 -6.30
C GLY A 351 -12.91 -19.85 -5.92
N ARG A 352 -11.87 -19.64 -5.10
CA ARG A 352 -11.28 -18.32 -4.82
C ARG A 352 -10.30 -17.92 -5.92
N VAL A 353 -9.73 -16.73 -5.76
CA VAL A 353 -8.71 -16.17 -6.64
C VAL A 353 -7.45 -16.00 -5.83
N ILE A 354 -6.33 -16.49 -6.34
CA ILE A 354 -5.01 -16.24 -5.77
C ILE A 354 -4.15 -15.43 -6.74
N PHE A 355 -3.44 -14.45 -6.21
CA PHE A 355 -2.43 -13.71 -6.93
C PHE A 355 -1.06 -14.13 -6.40
N PHE A 356 -0.07 -14.15 -7.27
CA PHE A 356 1.33 -14.11 -6.88
C PHE A 356 2.05 -13.06 -7.72
N LEU A 357 2.52 -12.01 -7.04
CA LEU A 357 2.93 -10.75 -7.65
C LEU A 357 4.37 -10.42 -7.25
N PRO A 358 5.18 -9.86 -8.15
CA PRO A 358 6.46 -9.29 -7.76
C PRO A 358 6.24 -8.08 -6.85
N TRP A 359 6.98 -8.03 -5.74
CA TRP A 359 6.87 -6.98 -4.74
C TRP A 359 8.20 -6.72 -4.04
N GLN A 360 8.81 -5.57 -4.32
CA GLN A 360 10.08 -5.10 -3.73
C GLN A 360 11.20 -6.16 -3.70
N GLY A 361 11.42 -6.85 -4.83
CA GLY A 361 12.45 -7.89 -4.95
C GLY A 361 12.03 -9.26 -4.43
N ASN A 362 10.83 -9.39 -3.87
CA ASN A 362 10.22 -10.65 -3.41
C ASN A 362 8.95 -10.98 -4.21
N THR A 363 8.27 -12.07 -3.84
CA THR A 363 6.95 -12.45 -4.38
C THR A 363 5.93 -12.43 -3.26
N ILE A 364 4.89 -11.60 -3.38
CA ILE A 364 3.71 -11.66 -2.50
C ILE A 364 2.71 -12.66 -3.08
N ALA A 365 2.15 -13.54 -2.26
CA ALA A 365 1.07 -14.42 -2.67
C ALA A 365 -0.11 -14.45 -1.69
N GLY A 366 -1.33 -14.52 -2.23
CA GLY A 366 -2.56 -14.49 -1.44
C GLY A 366 -3.80 -14.20 -2.27
N THR A 367 -5.01 -14.30 -1.71
CA THR A 367 -5.30 -14.27 -0.27
C THR A 367 -6.42 -15.24 0.10
N THR A 368 -6.47 -15.64 1.37
CA THR A 368 -7.62 -16.33 1.96
C THR A 368 -8.77 -15.37 2.33
N ASP A 369 -9.92 -15.92 2.70
CA ASP A 369 -11.10 -15.16 3.11
C ASP A 369 -11.97 -15.99 4.08
N GLU A 370 -11.70 -15.85 5.38
CA GLU A 370 -12.38 -16.61 6.44
C GLU A 370 -12.99 -15.65 7.48
N PRO A 371 -14.19 -15.92 8.04
CA PRO A 371 -14.73 -15.15 9.15
C PRO A 371 -13.73 -15.05 10.31
N ALA A 372 -13.59 -13.87 10.91
CA ALA A 372 -12.58 -13.62 11.93
C ALA A 372 -13.11 -12.74 13.06
N THR A 373 -12.46 -12.83 14.22
CA THR A 373 -12.69 -11.91 15.34
C THR A 373 -11.81 -10.68 15.20
N ILE A 374 -12.29 -9.54 15.70
CA ILE A 374 -11.53 -8.29 15.68
C ILE A 374 -10.41 -8.37 16.71
N THR A 375 -9.18 -8.25 16.25
CA THR A 375 -7.98 -8.16 17.08
C THR A 375 -7.07 -7.07 16.53
N LYS A 376 -6.21 -6.50 17.38
CA LYS A 376 -5.27 -5.43 16.99
C LYS A 376 -4.29 -5.92 15.92
N ASN A 377 -3.64 -7.05 16.19
CA ASN A 377 -2.63 -7.67 15.33
C ASN A 377 -3.08 -9.11 15.03
N PRO A 378 -4.02 -9.32 14.08
CA PRO A 378 -4.44 -10.67 13.69
C PRO A 378 -3.24 -11.49 13.21
N LEU A 379 -3.14 -12.72 13.68
CA LEU A 379 -2.07 -13.64 13.31
C LEU A 379 -2.44 -14.39 12.02
N PRO A 380 -1.50 -14.62 11.10
CA PRO A 380 -1.71 -15.54 10.00
C PRO A 380 -1.74 -16.98 10.53
N ASP A 381 -2.80 -17.73 10.23
CA ASP A 381 -2.89 -19.13 10.64
C ASP A 381 -2.11 -20.06 9.69
N GLU A 382 -1.52 -21.11 10.24
CA GLU A 382 -0.66 -22.04 9.49
C GLU A 382 -1.44 -22.81 8.41
N LYS A 383 -2.75 -23.04 8.61
CA LYS A 383 -3.61 -23.70 7.61
C LYS A 383 -3.74 -22.82 6.36
N SER A 384 -3.97 -21.52 6.52
CA SER A 384 -4.02 -20.55 5.43
C SER A 384 -2.67 -20.46 4.71
N ILE A 385 -1.55 -20.42 5.46
CA ILE A 385 -0.20 -20.39 4.87
C ILE A 385 0.01 -21.63 4.00
N GLN A 386 -0.23 -22.83 4.54
CA GLN A 386 -0.02 -24.07 3.79
C GLN A 386 -0.95 -24.19 2.58
N TRP A 387 -2.20 -23.72 2.69
CA TRP A 387 -3.12 -23.66 1.56
C TRP A 387 -2.58 -22.77 0.44
N ILE A 388 -2.09 -21.56 0.76
CA ILE A 388 -1.48 -20.66 -0.24
C ILE A 388 -0.30 -21.34 -0.95
N LEU A 389 0.61 -21.98 -0.19
CA LEU A 389 1.77 -22.67 -0.76
C LEU A 389 1.36 -23.81 -1.70
N ASN A 390 0.33 -24.58 -1.31
CA ASN A 390 -0.20 -25.66 -2.13
C ASN A 390 -0.80 -25.13 -3.44
N GLU A 391 -1.63 -24.09 -3.41
CA GLU A 391 -2.23 -23.51 -4.63
C GLU A 391 -1.16 -22.96 -5.59
N ILE A 392 -0.15 -22.26 -5.08
CA ILE A 392 0.95 -21.73 -5.91
C ILE A 392 1.72 -22.86 -6.59
N SER A 393 1.96 -23.97 -5.88
CA SER A 393 2.74 -25.11 -6.41
C SER A 393 2.13 -25.71 -7.67
N HIS A 394 0.82 -25.61 -7.87
CA HIS A 394 0.14 -26.13 -9.06
C HIS A 394 0.53 -25.40 -10.36
N TYR A 395 0.96 -24.14 -10.24
CA TYR A 395 1.35 -23.30 -11.37
C TYR A 395 2.84 -23.33 -11.67
N LEU A 396 3.65 -23.83 -10.74
CA LEU A 396 5.09 -23.86 -10.90
C LEU A 396 5.54 -25.21 -11.46
N SER A 397 6.68 -25.19 -12.15
CA SER A 397 7.29 -26.39 -12.70
C SER A 397 7.62 -27.38 -11.57
N PRO A 398 7.46 -28.71 -11.76
CA PRO A 398 7.64 -29.70 -10.69
C PRO A 398 9.03 -29.74 -10.03
N ASP A 399 10.06 -29.20 -10.68
CA ASP A 399 11.41 -29.04 -10.16
C ASP A 399 11.56 -27.87 -9.18
N ILE A 400 10.57 -26.97 -9.14
CA ILE A 400 10.49 -25.83 -8.21
C ILE A 400 9.66 -26.25 -7.00
N ASN A 401 10.36 -26.53 -5.89
CA ASN A 401 9.73 -26.97 -4.66
C ASN A 401 9.31 -25.76 -3.80
N VAL A 402 8.00 -25.54 -3.68
CA VAL A 402 7.42 -24.52 -2.79
C VAL A 402 7.37 -25.04 -1.37
N ARG A 403 8.20 -24.48 -0.48
CA ARG A 403 8.34 -24.96 0.90
C ARG A 403 7.86 -23.94 1.91
N ARG A 404 7.40 -24.43 3.06
CA ARG A 404 7.08 -23.58 4.22
C ARG A 404 8.27 -22.76 4.72
N GLY A 405 9.49 -23.30 4.60
CA GLY A 405 10.73 -22.60 4.92
C GLY A 405 11.06 -21.46 3.96
N ASP A 406 10.46 -21.39 2.77
CA ASP A 406 10.67 -20.25 1.87
C ASP A 406 9.80 -19.04 2.25
N VAL A 407 8.94 -19.13 3.26
CA VAL A 407 8.11 -17.99 3.70
C VAL A 407 8.94 -17.02 4.55
N LEU A 408 9.24 -15.85 3.99
CA LEU A 408 10.04 -14.80 4.64
C LEU A 408 9.22 -13.97 5.64
N ALA A 409 7.93 -13.80 5.36
CA ALA A 409 6.96 -13.13 6.21
C ALA A 409 5.55 -13.62 5.86
N ALA A 410 4.64 -13.56 6.82
CA ALA A 410 3.22 -13.81 6.59
C ALA A 410 2.41 -12.84 7.45
N TRP A 411 1.28 -12.34 6.94
CA TRP A 411 0.42 -11.47 7.74
C TRP A 411 -1.05 -11.75 7.45
N SER A 412 -1.89 -11.42 8.43
CA SER A 412 -3.34 -11.37 8.27
C SER A 412 -3.83 -9.93 8.31
N GLY A 413 -4.77 -9.59 7.43
CA GLY A 413 -5.57 -8.36 7.47
C GLY A 413 -7.05 -8.66 7.71
N LEU A 414 -7.72 -7.79 8.49
CA LEU A 414 -9.17 -7.87 8.68
C LEU A 414 -9.89 -7.00 7.66
N ARG A 415 -10.69 -7.62 6.79
CA ARG A 415 -11.58 -6.93 5.86
C ARG A 415 -12.81 -6.41 6.62
N PRO A 416 -13.12 -5.11 6.57
CA PRO A 416 -14.32 -4.57 7.21
C PRO A 416 -15.53 -4.77 6.30
N LEU A 417 -16.00 -6.00 6.10
CA LEU A 417 -17.23 -6.22 5.32
C LEU A 417 -18.41 -5.65 6.13
N VAL A 418 -19.38 -5.02 5.46
CA VAL A 418 -20.45 -4.28 6.16
C VAL A 418 -21.81 -4.82 5.75
N ARG A 419 -22.74 -4.89 6.71
CA ARG A 419 -24.17 -5.14 6.50
C ARG A 419 -24.91 -3.81 6.55
N ASP A 420 -25.88 -3.63 5.67
CA ASP A 420 -26.72 -2.42 5.71
C ASP A 420 -27.75 -2.56 6.84
N PRO A 421 -27.71 -1.70 7.88
CA PRO A 421 -28.67 -1.75 8.97
C PRO A 421 -30.11 -1.43 8.55
N LYS A 422 -30.30 -0.79 7.39
CA LYS A 422 -31.60 -0.38 6.83
C LYS A 422 -32.16 -1.37 5.80
N ALA A 423 -31.37 -2.37 5.40
CA ALA A 423 -31.82 -3.37 4.43
C ALA A 423 -32.87 -4.33 5.03
N LYS A 424 -33.89 -4.66 4.24
CA LYS A 424 -34.93 -5.65 4.61
C LYS A 424 -34.36 -7.05 4.82
N ASN A 425 -33.26 -7.38 4.13
CA ASN A 425 -32.50 -8.60 4.33
C ASN A 425 -31.16 -8.26 5.00
N THR A 426 -31.08 -8.47 6.31
CA THR A 426 -29.91 -8.11 7.13
C THR A 426 -28.69 -9.03 6.90
N GLU A 427 -28.85 -10.09 6.10
CA GLU A 427 -27.76 -11.03 5.75
C GLU A 427 -26.92 -10.57 4.54
N SER A 428 -27.44 -9.71 3.68
CA SER A 428 -26.71 -9.29 2.47
C SER A 428 -25.65 -8.23 2.80
N LEU A 429 -24.39 -8.55 2.52
CA LEU A 429 -23.27 -7.62 2.66
C LEU A 429 -23.34 -6.52 1.61
N VAL A 430 -23.09 -5.28 2.04
CA VAL A 430 -22.84 -4.13 1.19
C VAL A 430 -21.55 -4.38 0.43
N ARG A 431 -21.63 -4.41 -0.90
CA ARG A 431 -20.46 -4.68 -1.76
C ARG A 431 -19.57 -3.45 -1.97
N ASN A 432 -20.12 -2.26 -1.76
CA ASN A 432 -19.42 -0.98 -1.81
C ASN A 432 -19.06 -0.53 -0.39
N HIS A 433 -19.27 0.74 -0.09
CA HIS A 433 -19.13 1.32 1.23
C HIS A 433 -20.49 1.80 1.74
N LEU A 434 -20.59 2.03 3.05
CA LEU A 434 -21.78 2.54 3.72
C LEU A 434 -21.43 3.88 4.36
N ILE A 435 -22.29 4.87 4.14
CA ILE A 435 -22.32 6.13 4.88
C ILE A 435 -23.63 6.15 5.67
N ASP A 436 -23.54 6.13 7.00
CA ASP A 436 -24.69 6.19 7.91
C ASP A 436 -24.53 7.34 8.90
N ILE A 437 -25.63 8.01 9.24
CA ILE A 437 -25.64 9.13 10.17
C ILE A 437 -26.57 8.76 11.33
N SER A 438 -26.03 8.71 12.54
CA SER A 438 -26.80 8.36 13.74
C SER A 438 -27.71 9.51 14.18
N PRO A 439 -28.74 9.25 15.02
CA PRO A 439 -29.59 10.32 15.57
C PRO A 439 -28.82 11.40 16.34
N SER A 440 -27.68 11.08 16.95
CA SER A 440 -26.83 12.06 17.65
C SER A 440 -25.90 12.84 16.70
N GLY A 441 -25.81 12.43 15.43
CA GLY A 441 -24.97 13.05 14.41
C GLY A 441 -23.63 12.36 14.15
N LEU A 442 -23.39 11.15 14.65
CA LEU A 442 -22.18 10.40 14.28
C LEU A 442 -22.27 9.97 12.81
N ILE A 443 -21.35 10.43 11.96
CA ILE A 443 -21.22 9.92 10.61
C ILE A 443 -20.31 8.70 10.64
N THR A 444 -20.74 7.58 10.09
CA THR A 444 -19.93 6.37 9.93
C THR A 444 -19.67 6.11 8.45
N CYS A 445 -18.40 6.07 8.05
CA CYS A 445 -17.97 5.61 6.73
C CYS A 445 -17.25 4.27 6.86
N ALA A 446 -17.91 3.18 6.45
CA ALA A 446 -17.45 1.82 6.65
C ALA A 446 -17.49 0.99 5.35
N GLY A 447 -16.72 -0.10 5.31
CA GLY A 447 -16.63 -0.96 4.14
C GLY A 447 -15.67 -0.43 3.07
N GLY A 448 -16.01 -0.67 1.81
CA GLY A 448 -15.23 -0.20 0.67
C GLY A 448 -13.89 -0.90 0.48
N LYS A 449 -13.03 -0.27 -0.32
CA LYS A 449 -11.73 -0.82 -0.78
C LYS A 449 -10.69 0.28 -0.88
N TRP A 450 -9.43 -0.12 -0.88
CA TRP A 450 -8.32 0.78 -1.19
C TRP A 450 -8.51 1.51 -2.52
N THR A 451 -8.93 0.81 -3.59
CA THR A 451 -9.13 1.43 -4.90
C THR A 451 -10.12 2.61 -4.87
N THR A 452 -11.17 2.55 -4.05
CA THR A 452 -12.25 3.55 -4.04
C THR A 452 -12.16 4.53 -2.88
N TYR A 453 -11.05 4.56 -2.13
CA TYR A 453 -10.93 5.36 -0.90
C TYR A 453 -11.24 6.85 -1.11
N ARG A 454 -10.84 7.42 -2.26
CA ARG A 454 -11.02 8.84 -2.58
C ARG A 454 -12.48 9.16 -2.86
N GLN A 455 -13.18 8.30 -3.59
CA GLN A 455 -14.64 8.42 -3.78
C GLN A 455 -15.38 8.29 -2.44
N MET A 456 -15.00 7.32 -1.61
CA MET A 456 -15.58 7.17 -0.27
C MET A 456 -15.40 8.43 0.58
N ALA A 457 -14.22 9.07 0.48
CA ALA A 457 -13.95 10.32 1.15
C ALA A 457 -14.84 11.47 0.62
N GLU A 458 -14.93 11.61 -0.70
CA GLU A 458 -15.78 12.60 -1.37
C GLU A 458 -17.24 12.51 -0.92
N GLU A 459 -17.83 11.32 -1.00
CA GLU A 459 -19.23 11.08 -0.61
C GLU A 459 -19.45 11.29 0.90
N CYS A 460 -18.47 10.92 1.73
CA CYS A 460 -18.55 11.11 3.18
C CYS A 460 -18.50 12.59 3.58
N VAL A 461 -17.61 13.37 2.97
CA VAL A 461 -17.51 14.82 3.23
C VAL A 461 -18.72 15.55 2.64
N ASP A 462 -19.24 15.14 1.49
CA ASP A 462 -20.49 15.67 0.93
C ASP A 462 -21.66 15.49 1.90
N ALA A 463 -21.80 14.29 2.47
CA ALA A 463 -22.82 14.01 3.48
C ALA A 463 -22.63 14.88 4.74
N ALA A 464 -21.38 15.04 5.20
CA ALA A 464 -21.06 15.87 6.36
C ALA A 464 -21.38 17.36 6.14
N VAL A 465 -20.97 17.91 4.98
CA VAL A 465 -21.24 19.30 4.60
C VAL A 465 -22.74 19.56 4.55
N LYS A 466 -23.51 18.64 3.96
CA LYS A 466 -24.96 18.75 3.85
C LYS A 466 -25.67 18.66 5.20
N GLU A 467 -25.33 17.66 6.03
CA GLU A 467 -26.02 17.40 7.30
C GLU A 467 -25.74 18.51 8.34
N PHE A 468 -24.49 18.98 8.41
CA PHE A 468 -24.05 19.95 9.42
C PHE A 468 -23.95 21.39 8.90
N ASN A 469 -24.30 21.62 7.63
CA ASN A 469 -24.16 22.91 6.95
C ASN A 469 -22.75 23.51 7.12
N LEU A 470 -21.73 22.68 6.90
CA LEU A 470 -20.34 23.05 7.16
C LEU A 470 -19.86 24.15 6.21
N PRO A 471 -19.06 25.11 6.70
CA PRO A 471 -18.67 26.29 5.92
C PRO A 471 -17.48 25.99 5.00
N VAL A 472 -17.72 25.30 3.88
CA VAL A 472 -16.70 25.12 2.83
C VAL A 472 -16.27 26.47 2.25
N LYS A 473 -14.98 26.63 1.96
CA LYS A 473 -14.39 27.91 1.53
C LYS A 473 -13.30 27.68 0.48
N PRO A 474 -13.22 28.53 -0.55
CA PRO A 474 -12.07 28.53 -1.45
C PRO A 474 -10.75 28.75 -0.70
N ILE A 475 -9.70 28.05 -1.12
CA ILE A 475 -8.35 28.22 -0.60
C ILE A 475 -7.57 29.09 -1.58
N ALA A 476 -7.43 30.38 -1.26
CA ALA A 476 -6.76 31.35 -2.14
C ALA A 476 -5.24 31.12 -2.25
N ASN A 477 -4.61 30.69 -1.16
CA ASN A 477 -3.15 30.48 -1.09
C ASN A 477 -2.87 29.04 -0.62
N PRO A 478 -3.03 28.03 -1.50
CA PRO A 478 -2.74 26.66 -1.14
C PRO A 478 -1.25 26.48 -0.78
N PRO A 479 -0.92 25.51 0.09
CA PRO A 479 0.48 25.17 0.36
C PRO A 479 1.19 24.75 -0.93
N LEU A 480 2.42 25.20 -1.11
CA LEU A 480 3.27 24.80 -2.24
C LEU A 480 3.85 23.40 -2.00
N VAL A 481 3.02 22.37 -2.14
CA VAL A 481 3.45 20.95 -1.99
C VAL A 481 4.61 20.62 -2.94
N SER A 482 4.64 21.26 -4.12
CA SER A 482 5.71 21.20 -5.12
C SER A 482 7.07 21.72 -4.63
N GLY A 483 7.08 22.58 -3.61
CA GLY A 483 8.28 23.29 -3.15
C GLY A 483 8.71 24.47 -4.03
N THR A 484 7.88 24.90 -4.99
CA THR A 484 8.18 26.00 -5.92
C THR A 484 6.95 26.79 -6.32
N GLU A 485 7.11 28.10 -6.51
CA GLU A 485 6.08 29.02 -7.02
C GLU A 485 5.94 28.95 -8.55
N HIS A 486 6.88 28.29 -9.24
CA HIS A 486 6.91 28.24 -10.71
C HIS A 486 5.97 27.19 -11.32
N VAL A 487 5.23 26.45 -10.48
CA VAL A 487 4.30 25.41 -10.89
C VAL A 487 2.97 25.66 -10.19
N GLU A 488 1.93 25.88 -10.99
CA GLU A 488 0.55 25.88 -10.53
C GLU A 488 0.00 24.45 -10.65
N ASP A 489 -0.69 23.97 -9.60
CA ASP A 489 -1.30 22.64 -9.62
C ASP A 489 -2.64 22.65 -10.37
N ASP A 490 -3.06 21.49 -10.90
CA ASP A 490 -4.29 21.37 -11.70
C ASP A 490 -5.58 21.55 -10.87
N ALA A 491 -5.46 21.51 -9.54
CA ALA A 491 -6.56 21.50 -8.59
C ALA A 491 -7.02 22.94 -8.28
N VAL A 492 -8.24 23.28 -8.68
CA VAL A 492 -8.86 24.59 -8.40
C VAL A 492 -9.66 24.49 -7.10
N LEU A 493 -9.06 24.85 -5.96
CA LEU A 493 -9.64 24.66 -4.63
C LEU A 493 -10.72 25.71 -4.31
N ASP A 494 -11.89 25.56 -4.92
CA ASP A 494 -13.05 26.45 -4.81
C ASP A 494 -14.05 26.09 -3.69
N GLY A 495 -13.72 25.06 -2.88
CA GLY A 495 -14.60 24.50 -1.86
C GLY A 495 -15.33 23.22 -2.30
N SER A 496 -15.25 22.83 -3.57
CA SER A 496 -15.68 21.51 -4.07
C SER A 496 -14.58 20.44 -3.93
N CYS A 497 -14.94 19.16 -4.09
CA CYS A 497 -13.96 18.07 -4.09
C CYS A 497 -13.03 18.16 -5.31
N GLN A 498 -11.73 18.35 -5.05
CA GLN A 498 -10.70 18.39 -6.09
C GLN A 498 -9.60 17.34 -5.87
N THR A 499 -9.80 16.40 -4.95
CA THR A 499 -8.80 15.39 -4.55
C THR A 499 -8.30 14.51 -5.69
N HIS A 500 -9.09 14.35 -6.75
CA HIS A 500 -8.68 13.65 -7.99
C HIS A 500 -7.60 14.38 -8.79
N ARG A 501 -7.27 15.64 -8.44
CA ARG A 501 -6.22 16.48 -9.03
C ARG A 501 -5.14 16.89 -8.05
N VAL A 502 -5.39 16.78 -6.74
CA VAL A 502 -4.41 17.11 -5.70
C VAL A 502 -3.29 16.06 -5.74
N ARG A 503 -2.09 16.50 -6.13
CA ARG A 503 -0.89 15.67 -6.09
C ARG A 503 -0.40 15.52 -4.66
N LEU A 504 -0.06 14.29 -4.29
CA LEU A 504 0.45 13.98 -2.96
C LEU A 504 1.91 14.42 -2.80
N ILE A 505 2.34 14.60 -1.56
CA ILE A 505 3.76 14.78 -1.21
C ILE A 505 4.62 13.73 -1.94
N GLY A 506 5.69 14.17 -2.59
CA GLY A 506 6.58 13.31 -3.37
C GLY A 506 6.29 13.33 -4.88
N ALA A 507 5.08 13.69 -5.30
CA ALA A 507 4.65 13.48 -6.69
C ALA A 507 5.22 14.49 -7.69
N HIS A 508 5.34 15.77 -7.33
CA HIS A 508 5.57 16.85 -8.31
C HIS A 508 6.89 16.75 -9.06
N GLY A 509 7.98 16.41 -8.36
CA GLY A 509 9.32 16.25 -8.97
C GLY A 509 9.70 14.79 -9.28
N PHE A 510 8.78 13.83 -9.14
CA PHE A 510 9.08 12.44 -9.44
C PHE A 510 9.28 12.21 -10.94
N SER A 511 10.33 11.49 -11.27
CA SER A 511 10.54 10.95 -12.61
C SER A 511 11.26 9.60 -12.52
N ARG A 512 11.11 8.79 -13.55
CA ARG A 512 11.75 7.46 -13.63
C ARG A 512 13.28 7.51 -13.65
N THR A 513 13.85 8.67 -13.93
CA THR A 513 15.30 8.91 -13.96
C THR A 513 15.80 9.65 -12.74
N LEU A 514 14.92 10.04 -11.80
CA LEU A 514 15.29 10.78 -10.60
C LEU A 514 16.38 10.07 -9.78
N PHE A 515 16.34 8.74 -9.74
CA PHE A 515 17.32 7.93 -9.00
C PHE A 515 18.77 8.17 -9.49
N ILE A 516 18.97 8.47 -10.77
CA ILE A 516 20.29 8.76 -11.36
C ILE A 516 20.89 10.00 -10.68
N HIS A 517 20.07 11.02 -10.45
CA HIS A 517 20.50 12.25 -9.81
C HIS A 517 20.83 12.03 -8.34
N LEU A 518 20.06 11.20 -7.63
CA LEU A 518 20.40 10.83 -6.25
C LEU A 518 21.76 10.14 -6.17
N ILE A 519 22.07 9.22 -7.08
CA ILE A 519 23.38 8.55 -7.16
C ILE A 519 24.48 9.58 -7.41
N GLN A 520 24.31 10.44 -8.41
CA GLN A 520 25.33 11.43 -8.80
C GLN A 520 25.63 12.45 -7.69
N HIS A 521 24.63 12.85 -6.91
CA HIS A 521 24.79 13.86 -5.86
C HIS A 521 25.19 13.30 -4.50
N PHE A 522 24.69 12.12 -4.11
CA PHE A 522 24.93 11.56 -2.77
C PHE A 522 25.81 10.31 -2.77
N GLY A 523 26.08 9.71 -3.93
CA GLY A 523 26.84 8.47 -4.02
C GLY A 523 26.16 7.28 -3.35
N VAL A 524 24.83 7.26 -3.30
CA VAL A 524 24.05 6.11 -2.80
C VAL A 524 24.01 4.98 -3.83
N GLU A 525 23.79 3.73 -3.40
CA GLU A 525 23.70 2.58 -4.31
C GLU A 525 22.48 2.68 -5.24
N THR A 526 22.56 2.06 -6.42
CA THR A 526 21.48 2.12 -7.42
C THR A 526 20.14 1.61 -6.90
N GLU A 527 20.12 0.48 -6.21
CA GLU A 527 18.88 -0.11 -5.67
C GLU A 527 18.31 0.74 -4.54
N VAL A 528 19.16 1.34 -3.69
CA VAL A 528 18.76 2.32 -2.67
C VAL A 528 18.15 3.56 -3.34
N ALA A 529 18.81 4.12 -4.36
CA ALA A 529 18.32 5.31 -5.05
C ALA A 529 16.95 5.08 -5.67
N LYS A 530 16.75 3.94 -6.36
CA LYS A 530 15.44 3.57 -6.92
C LYS A 530 14.39 3.46 -5.83
N HIS A 531 14.67 2.69 -4.78
CA HIS A 531 13.77 2.53 -3.63
C HIS A 531 13.36 3.88 -3.02
N LEU A 532 14.32 4.79 -2.80
CA LEU A 532 14.03 6.11 -2.25
C LEU A 532 13.12 6.91 -3.18
N THR A 533 13.38 6.90 -4.49
CA THR A 533 12.52 7.62 -5.45
C THR A 533 11.13 7.02 -5.60
N GLU A 534 11.00 5.70 -5.50
CA GLU A 534 9.72 4.98 -5.58
C GLU A 534 8.95 4.98 -4.24
N SER A 535 9.58 5.39 -3.13
CA SER A 535 8.92 5.46 -1.81
C SER A 535 8.64 6.89 -1.33
N TYR A 536 9.44 7.85 -1.79
CA TYR A 536 9.40 9.25 -1.34
C TYR A 536 9.28 10.25 -2.50
N GLY A 537 9.40 9.81 -3.75
CA GLY A 537 9.33 10.69 -4.91
C GLY A 537 10.39 11.79 -4.86
N ASP A 538 9.99 13.04 -5.03
CA ASP A 538 10.89 14.20 -4.88
C ASP A 538 11.38 14.44 -3.44
N ARG A 539 10.75 13.86 -2.42
CA ARG A 539 11.25 13.92 -1.03
C ARG A 539 12.47 13.04 -0.82
N ALA A 540 12.79 12.16 -1.77
CA ALA A 540 14.00 11.36 -1.77
C ALA A 540 15.28 12.23 -1.69
N TRP A 541 15.24 13.47 -2.19
CA TRP A 541 16.31 14.46 -2.00
C TRP A 541 16.58 14.73 -0.51
N THR A 542 15.52 14.99 0.26
CA THR A 542 15.61 15.22 1.71
C THR A 542 16.08 13.95 2.41
N VAL A 543 15.52 12.79 2.07
CA VAL A 543 15.91 11.50 2.67
C VAL A 543 17.41 11.22 2.45
N ALA A 544 17.89 11.33 1.21
CA ALA A 544 19.29 11.09 0.89
C ALA A 544 20.24 12.09 1.57
N SER A 545 19.79 13.33 1.80
CA SER A 545 20.55 14.33 2.57
C SER A 545 20.71 13.96 4.05
N LEU A 546 19.75 13.21 4.62
CA LEU A 546 19.74 12.73 6.00
C LEU A 546 20.54 11.44 6.21
N CYS A 547 20.97 10.78 5.14
CA CYS A 547 21.83 9.60 5.20
C CYS A 547 23.21 9.96 5.74
N LYS A 548 23.73 9.14 6.67
CA LYS A 548 25.11 9.27 7.14
C LYS A 548 26.09 8.93 6.01
N ALA A 549 27.26 9.56 6.05
CA ALA A 549 28.40 9.16 5.23
C ALA A 549 28.87 7.77 5.66
N THR A 550 29.30 6.95 4.70
CA THR A 550 29.89 5.65 4.98
C THR A 550 31.42 5.74 4.92
N ASN A 551 32.10 4.74 5.46
CA ASN A 551 33.56 4.60 5.35
C ASN A 551 33.98 3.79 4.11
N LYS A 552 33.11 3.69 3.09
CA LYS A 552 33.37 2.94 1.85
C LYS A 552 33.61 3.91 0.70
N ARG A 553 34.35 3.45 -0.33
CA ARG A 553 34.48 4.18 -1.60
C ARG A 553 33.11 4.38 -2.27
N PHE A 554 32.29 3.34 -2.22
CA PHE A 554 30.91 3.36 -2.67
C PHE A 554 30.13 2.28 -1.90
N PRO A 555 28.88 2.54 -1.46
CA PRO A 555 28.20 3.84 -1.50
C PRO A 555 28.84 4.86 -0.55
N ALA A 556 28.89 6.13 -0.94
CA ALA A 556 29.46 7.21 -0.13
C ALA A 556 28.53 7.64 1.03
N LYS A 557 27.21 7.49 0.85
CA LYS A 557 26.19 7.75 1.87
C LYS A 557 25.14 6.65 1.89
N GLY A 558 24.41 6.56 2.99
CA GLY A 558 23.26 5.66 3.15
C GLY A 558 23.73 4.29 3.63
N GLU A 559 23.77 4.13 4.94
CA GLU A 559 24.10 2.84 5.53
C GLU A 559 22.84 2.00 5.58
N ARG A 560 22.85 0.84 4.91
CA ARG A 560 21.70 -0.08 4.92
C ARG A 560 21.34 -0.49 6.36
N ILE A 561 20.06 -0.52 6.69
CA ILE A 561 19.58 -0.98 8.00
C ILE A 561 19.45 -2.51 8.05
N ALA A 562 19.25 -3.14 6.88
CA ALA A 562 19.29 -4.57 6.67
C ALA A 562 20.08 -4.85 5.38
N GLU A 563 21.03 -5.79 5.42
CA GLU A 563 22.00 -5.97 4.34
C GLU A 563 21.35 -6.31 2.99
N LEU A 564 20.33 -7.19 3.01
CA LEU A 564 19.66 -7.68 1.80
C LEU A 564 18.65 -6.69 1.20
N TYR A 565 18.29 -5.63 1.92
CA TYR A 565 17.20 -4.72 1.52
C TYR A 565 17.71 -3.29 1.30
N PRO A 566 17.10 -2.52 0.38
CA PRO A 566 17.57 -1.18 0.01
C PRO A 566 17.17 -0.09 1.02
N PHE A 567 16.88 -0.46 2.28
CA PHE A 567 16.46 0.48 3.32
C PHE A 567 17.66 1.09 4.03
N VAL A 568 17.68 2.40 4.22
CA VAL A 568 18.85 3.13 4.75
C VAL A 568 18.54 3.99 5.97
N ASP A 569 19.59 4.30 6.72
CA ASP A 569 19.53 5.05 7.98
C ASP A 569 18.86 6.43 7.87
N GLY A 570 18.96 7.09 6.71
CA GLY A 570 18.30 8.38 6.44
C GLY A 570 16.77 8.31 6.45
N GLU A 571 16.18 7.17 6.07
CA GLU A 571 14.73 6.98 6.08
C GLU A 571 14.15 7.04 7.49
N ILE A 572 14.89 6.55 8.49
CA ILE A 572 14.47 6.55 9.89
C ILE A 572 14.35 7.99 10.40
N ARG A 573 15.35 8.83 10.09
CA ARG A 573 15.32 10.25 10.46
C ARG A 573 14.20 10.98 9.75
N TYR A 574 14.00 10.70 8.46
CA TYR A 574 12.90 11.29 7.70
C TYR A 574 11.54 10.91 8.29
N ALA A 575 11.34 9.62 8.61
CA ALA A 575 10.12 9.10 9.21
C ALA A 575 9.77 9.79 10.53
N VAL A 576 10.77 10.01 11.40
CA VAL A 576 10.57 10.71 12.68
C VAL A 576 10.27 12.19 12.45
N ARG A 577 11.08 12.87 11.64
CA ARG A 577 11.05 14.34 11.49
C ARG A 577 9.89 14.85 10.64
N HIS A 578 9.43 14.08 9.67
CA HIS A 578 8.47 14.54 8.65
C HIS A 578 7.20 13.69 8.57
N GLU A 579 7.14 12.53 9.22
CA GLU A 579 6.02 11.59 9.08
C GLU A 579 5.51 11.04 10.41
N TYR A 580 5.88 11.71 11.50
CA TYR A 580 5.46 11.45 12.88
C TYR A 580 5.66 10.00 13.35
N ALA A 581 6.69 9.29 12.90
CA ALA A 581 7.01 7.98 13.47
C ALA A 581 7.37 8.11 14.97
N GLN A 582 6.70 7.34 15.83
CA GLN A 582 6.86 7.33 17.30
C GLN A 582 7.21 5.95 17.85
N THR A 583 7.17 4.90 17.03
CA THR A 583 7.61 3.55 17.42
C THR A 583 8.48 2.90 16.34
N ALA A 584 9.30 1.92 16.72
CA ALA A 584 10.09 1.14 15.77
C ALA A 584 9.21 0.35 14.79
N VAL A 585 7.99 -0.04 15.21
CA VAL A 585 6.99 -0.66 14.34
C VAL A 585 6.54 0.29 13.23
N ASP A 586 6.38 1.59 13.50
CA ASP A 586 6.00 2.59 12.50
C ASP A 586 7.01 2.60 11.35
N VAL A 587 8.30 2.53 11.69
CA VAL A 587 9.41 2.52 10.72
C VAL A 587 9.50 1.18 9.99
N LEU A 588 9.60 0.07 10.72
CA LEU A 588 9.85 -1.26 10.14
C LEU A 588 8.66 -1.78 9.33
N ALA A 589 7.44 -1.49 9.75
CA ALA A 589 6.26 -2.02 9.08
C ALA A 589 5.64 -1.04 8.08
N ARG A 590 5.67 0.29 8.33
CA ARG A 590 4.85 1.26 7.54
C ARG A 590 5.68 2.21 6.69
N ARG A 591 6.87 2.62 7.15
CA ARG A 591 7.76 3.50 6.34
C ARG A 591 8.67 2.70 5.41
N THR A 592 9.31 1.63 5.90
CA THR A 592 10.16 0.74 5.08
C THR A 592 9.42 -0.49 4.59
N ARG A 593 8.51 -1.04 5.41
CA ARG A 593 7.80 -2.31 5.20
C ARG A 593 8.70 -3.55 5.25
N LEU A 594 9.91 -3.43 5.81
CA LEU A 594 10.80 -4.56 6.03
C LEU A 594 10.12 -5.70 6.79
N ALA A 595 9.28 -5.39 7.80
CA ALA A 595 8.53 -6.40 8.54
C ALA A 595 7.55 -7.21 7.68
N PHE A 596 7.05 -6.63 6.58
CA PHE A 596 6.21 -7.34 5.62
C PHE A 596 7.04 -8.12 4.59
N LEU A 597 8.29 -7.73 4.32
CA LEU A 597 9.15 -8.42 3.35
C LEU A 597 9.85 -9.62 3.97
N ASN A 598 10.35 -9.45 5.20
CA ASN A 598 11.09 -10.47 5.92
C ASN A 598 11.10 -10.15 7.42
N ALA A 599 10.35 -10.94 8.20
CA ALA A 599 10.19 -10.72 9.64
C ALA A 599 11.51 -10.90 10.41
N GLN A 600 12.39 -11.80 9.95
CA GLN A 600 13.69 -12.07 10.55
C GLN A 600 14.68 -10.93 10.27
N ALA A 601 14.75 -10.46 9.03
CA ALA A 601 15.56 -9.28 8.69
C ALA A 601 15.09 -8.03 9.45
N ALA A 602 13.78 -7.91 9.72
CA ALA A 602 13.25 -6.85 10.56
C ALA A 602 13.71 -6.97 12.03
N LEU A 603 13.74 -8.19 12.59
CA LEU A 603 14.30 -8.45 13.93
C LEU A 603 15.79 -8.08 14.00
N GLU A 604 16.55 -8.42 12.96
CA GLU A 604 17.99 -8.12 12.87
C GLU A 604 18.27 -6.62 12.75
N ALA A 605 17.43 -5.89 12.00
CA ALA A 605 17.55 -4.45 11.85
C ALA A 605 17.09 -3.66 13.10
N LEU A 606 16.30 -4.29 13.98
CA LEU A 606 15.61 -3.63 15.09
C LEU A 606 16.53 -2.85 16.04
N PRO A 607 17.71 -3.34 16.50
CA PRO A 607 18.58 -2.58 17.39
C PRO A 607 19.02 -1.25 16.77
N LYS A 608 19.42 -1.28 15.49
CA LYS A 608 19.86 -0.09 14.75
C LYS A 608 18.72 0.91 14.55
N VAL A 609 17.51 0.42 14.29
CA VAL A 609 16.31 1.27 14.19
C VAL A 609 16.03 1.96 15.52
N ILE A 610 16.00 1.21 16.62
CA ILE A 610 15.74 1.74 17.97
C ILE A 610 16.79 2.79 18.34
N ASP A 611 18.08 2.55 18.05
CA ASP A 611 19.13 3.51 18.40
C ASP A 611 19.02 4.82 17.62
N ILE A 612 18.76 4.76 16.31
CA ILE A 612 18.56 5.98 15.52
C ILE A 612 17.32 6.73 15.99
N MET A 613 16.21 6.03 16.26
CA MET A 613 15.00 6.67 16.77
C MET A 613 15.21 7.28 18.16
N ALA A 614 15.95 6.60 19.03
CA ALA A 614 16.28 7.11 20.35
C ALA A 614 17.14 8.37 20.30
N ASP A 615 18.05 8.48 19.34
CA ASP A 615 18.85 9.70 19.14
C ASP A 615 17.96 10.87 18.69
N GLU A 616 16.96 10.62 17.82
CA GLU A 616 16.03 11.62 17.30
C GLU A 616 14.98 12.05 18.33
N LEU A 617 14.39 11.09 19.05
CA LEU A 617 13.28 11.29 20.00
C LEU A 617 13.73 11.38 21.47
N LYS A 618 15.05 11.28 21.73
CA LYS A 618 15.65 11.35 23.07
C LYS A 618 15.15 10.26 24.03
N TRP A 619 14.99 9.03 23.52
CA TRP A 619 14.58 7.89 24.35
C TRP A 619 15.66 7.45 25.32
N ASP A 620 15.25 7.17 26.56
CA ASP A 620 16.10 6.55 27.57
C ASP A 620 16.21 5.02 27.38
N ALA A 621 17.00 4.36 28.23
CA ALA A 621 17.19 2.92 28.16
C ALA A 621 15.89 2.13 28.41
N LYS A 622 14.98 2.63 29.26
CA LYS A 622 13.71 1.98 29.56
C LYS A 622 12.79 2.02 28.35
N ARG A 623 12.72 3.17 27.67
CA ARG A 623 11.94 3.35 26.45
C ARG A 623 12.47 2.49 25.30
N LYS A 624 13.80 2.39 25.14
CA LYS A 624 14.43 1.46 24.18
C LYS A 624 14.01 0.00 24.44
N GLU A 625 13.91 -0.42 25.70
CA GLU A 625 13.47 -1.77 26.06
C GLU A 625 11.98 -2.01 25.80
N VAL A 626 11.12 -1.00 26.03
CA VAL A 626 9.71 -1.06 25.64
C VAL A 626 9.58 -1.26 24.13
N GLU A 627 10.33 -0.50 23.34
CA GLU A 627 10.32 -0.61 21.87
C GLU A 627 10.83 -1.96 21.38
N TRP A 628 11.84 -2.53 22.04
CA TRP A 628 12.29 -3.89 21.76
C TRP A 628 11.16 -4.90 21.96
N LYS A 629 10.57 -4.93 23.16
CA LYS A 629 9.52 -5.90 23.53
C LYS A 629 8.29 -5.80 22.63
N ASP A 630 7.78 -4.59 22.46
CA ASP A 630 6.57 -4.35 21.67
C ASP A 630 6.79 -4.68 20.19
N THR A 631 7.98 -4.40 19.65
CA THR A 631 8.27 -4.70 18.25
C THR A 631 8.46 -6.20 18.02
N VAL A 632 9.15 -6.91 18.93
CA VAL A 632 9.28 -8.37 18.83
C VAL A 632 7.91 -9.05 18.92
N ALA A 633 7.05 -8.60 19.83
CA ALA A 633 5.66 -9.08 19.92
C ALA A 633 4.86 -8.78 18.64
N PHE A 634 5.06 -7.61 18.03
CA PHE A 634 4.43 -7.29 16.75
C PHE A 634 4.92 -8.21 15.61
N LEU A 635 6.22 -8.56 15.58
CA LEU A 635 6.78 -9.41 14.52
C LEU A 635 6.20 -10.83 14.51
N GLU A 636 5.63 -11.32 15.62
CA GLU A 636 4.82 -12.55 15.63
C GLU A 636 3.67 -12.46 14.61
N SER A 637 2.99 -11.31 14.53
CA SER A 637 1.93 -11.07 13.55
C SER A 637 2.40 -10.94 12.10
N MET A 638 3.72 -10.91 11.90
CA MET A 638 4.40 -10.94 10.61
C MET A 638 5.02 -12.31 10.29
N GLY A 639 4.71 -13.33 11.09
CA GLY A 639 5.16 -14.71 10.87
C GLY A 639 6.54 -15.01 11.45
N LEU A 640 7.06 -14.17 12.37
CA LEU A 640 8.31 -14.46 13.06
C LEU A 640 8.19 -15.77 13.86
N PRO A 641 9.13 -16.73 13.72
CA PRO A 641 9.04 -18.01 14.41
C PRO A 641 9.07 -17.89 15.93
N GLN A 642 8.29 -18.73 16.62
CA GLN A 642 8.20 -18.78 18.09
C GLN A 642 9.56 -18.82 18.81
N PRO A 643 10.57 -19.63 18.39
CA PRO A 643 11.88 -19.63 19.04
C PRO A 643 12.57 -18.26 19.01
N MET A 644 12.31 -17.44 17.99
CA MET A 644 12.93 -16.12 17.83
C MET A 644 12.23 -15.02 18.66
N LEU A 645 11.01 -15.25 19.16
CA LEU A 645 10.29 -14.26 19.99
C LEU A 645 10.95 -14.04 21.36
N THR A 646 11.76 -15.00 21.80
CA THR A 646 12.53 -14.88 23.07
C THR A 646 13.93 -14.31 22.86
N THR A 647 14.28 -13.91 21.64
CA THR A 647 15.58 -13.33 21.31
C THR A 647 15.78 -12.02 22.05
N THR A 648 16.95 -11.88 22.68
CA THR A 648 17.36 -10.63 23.32
C THR A 648 18.05 -9.70 22.34
N ARG A 649 17.94 -8.39 22.57
CA ARG A 649 18.63 -7.36 21.80
C ARG A 649 20.14 -7.63 21.69
N GLN A 650 20.76 -8.02 22.79
CA GLN A 650 22.20 -8.28 22.85
C GLN A 650 22.63 -9.50 21.99
N GLN A 651 21.76 -10.50 21.83
CA GLN A 651 22.03 -11.63 20.93
C GLN A 651 22.08 -11.18 19.48
N VAL A 652 21.12 -10.35 19.05
CA VAL A 652 21.08 -9.77 17.69
C VAL A 652 22.31 -8.91 17.42
N GLU A 653 22.65 -8.00 18.34
CA GLU A 653 23.82 -7.12 18.19
C GLU A 653 25.15 -7.89 18.09
N LYS A 654 25.24 -9.06 18.72
CA LYS A 654 26.42 -9.94 18.64
C LYS A 654 26.42 -10.86 17.41
N GLY A 655 25.39 -10.81 16.57
CA GLY A 655 25.19 -11.76 15.47
C GLY A 655 24.98 -13.21 15.94
N LYS A 656 24.57 -13.40 17.21
CA LYS A 656 24.40 -14.71 17.85
C LYS A 656 22.92 -15.10 17.86
N LEU A 657 22.34 -15.23 16.68
CA LEU A 657 21.06 -15.91 16.51
C LEU A 657 21.35 -17.42 16.41
N ASP A 658 20.67 -18.27 17.18
CA ASP A 658 20.85 -19.72 17.06
C ASP A 658 20.11 -20.23 15.81
N TRP A 659 20.85 -20.25 14.71
CA TRP A 659 20.39 -20.75 13.42
C TRP A 659 20.33 -22.28 13.38
N SER A 660 21.18 -22.95 14.15
CA SER A 660 21.47 -24.38 13.99
C SER A 660 20.31 -25.29 14.40
N ASN A 661 19.48 -24.81 15.33
CA ASN A 661 18.29 -25.50 15.83
C ASN A 661 16.98 -25.01 15.21
N SER A 662 17.00 -23.95 14.39
CA SER A 662 15.78 -23.44 13.76
C SER A 662 15.29 -24.45 12.72
N LEU A 663 13.97 -24.73 12.75
CA LEU A 663 13.31 -25.56 11.74
C LEU A 663 13.64 -25.06 10.31
N GLU A 664 13.83 -23.75 10.20
CA GLU A 664 14.27 -22.98 9.03
C GLU A 664 15.62 -23.42 8.45
N TRP A 665 16.69 -23.52 9.24
CA TRP A 665 18.01 -23.95 8.72
C TRP A 665 17.96 -25.37 8.11
N LYS A 666 17.17 -26.25 8.72
CA LYS A 666 16.91 -27.61 8.21
C LYS A 666 16.01 -27.62 6.96
N MET A 667 15.28 -26.54 6.68
CA MET A 667 14.39 -26.39 5.51
C MET A 667 15.06 -25.68 4.32
N TYR A 668 16.00 -24.76 4.56
CA TYR A 668 16.65 -23.95 3.53
C TYR A 668 17.65 -24.71 2.66
N SER A 669 18.41 -25.65 3.25
CA SER A 669 19.39 -26.45 2.51
C SER A 669 18.86 -27.87 2.26
N ARG A 670 19.01 -28.38 1.03
CA ARG A 670 18.84 -29.82 0.77
C ARG A 670 19.91 -30.52 1.62
N HIS A 671 19.52 -31.21 2.68
CA HIS A 671 20.44 -32.04 3.46
C HIS A 671 20.86 -33.32 2.74
N ASP A 672 20.44 -33.52 1.48
CA ASP A 672 21.27 -34.23 0.53
C ASP A 672 22.49 -33.34 0.25
N LYS A 673 23.50 -33.39 1.13
CA LYS A 673 24.81 -32.80 0.85
C LYS A 673 25.14 -33.19 -0.59
N PRO A 674 25.34 -32.26 -1.54
CA PRO A 674 26.06 -32.64 -2.74
C PRO A 674 27.38 -33.19 -2.23
N VAL A 675 27.62 -34.50 -2.42
CA VAL A 675 28.83 -35.16 -1.94
C VAL A 675 29.98 -34.25 -2.34
N ASP A 676 30.66 -33.68 -1.35
CA ASP A 676 31.71 -32.70 -1.56
C ASP A 676 32.67 -33.31 -2.57
N GLU A 677 33.18 -32.55 -3.54
CA GLU A 677 34.02 -33.13 -4.60
C GLU A 677 35.21 -33.87 -4.00
N LYS A 678 35.67 -33.41 -2.83
CA LYS A 678 36.62 -34.13 -1.96
C LYS A 678 36.12 -35.46 -1.43
N GLU A 679 34.93 -35.51 -0.82
CA GLU A 679 34.34 -36.77 -0.32
C GLU A 679 34.05 -37.75 -1.47
N ARG A 680 33.69 -37.23 -2.65
CA ARG A 680 33.42 -38.03 -3.85
C ARG A 680 34.71 -38.61 -4.43
N ASN A 681 35.79 -37.82 -4.45
CA ASN A 681 37.12 -38.24 -4.89
C ASN A 681 37.77 -39.20 -3.89
N GLU A 682 37.60 -38.99 -2.57
CA GLU A 682 38.06 -39.92 -1.55
C GLU A 682 37.31 -41.26 -1.62
N GLN A 683 35.99 -41.24 -1.83
CA GLN A 683 35.20 -42.46 -2.05
C GLN A 683 35.59 -43.17 -3.35
N ALA A 684 35.91 -42.43 -4.41
CA ALA A 684 36.41 -42.98 -5.67
C ALA A 684 37.82 -43.59 -5.53
N GLU A 685 38.72 -42.96 -4.75
CA GLU A 685 40.04 -43.53 -4.42
C GLU A 685 39.94 -44.79 -3.56
N ILE A 686 39.03 -44.81 -2.58
CA ILE A 686 38.79 -45.98 -1.74
C ILE A 686 38.20 -47.13 -2.58
N ALA A 687 37.27 -46.84 -3.48
CA ALA A 687 36.71 -47.82 -4.41
C ALA A 687 37.74 -48.33 -5.44
N GLY A 688 38.64 -47.46 -5.92
CA GLY A 688 39.74 -47.83 -6.81
C GLY A 688 40.79 -48.73 -6.16
N ARG A 689 41.05 -48.56 -4.85
CA ARG A 689 41.95 -49.44 -4.07
C ARG A 689 41.32 -50.78 -3.71
N ALA A 690 39.99 -50.86 -3.60
CA ALA A 690 39.29 -52.13 -3.39
C ALA A 690 39.20 -53.00 -4.67
N GLY A 691 39.35 -52.39 -5.86
CA GLY A 691 39.32 -53.08 -7.16
C GLY A 691 40.62 -53.75 -7.60
N THR A 692 41.72 -53.61 -6.84
CA THR A 692 43.06 -54.15 -7.18
C THR A 692 43.43 -55.43 -6.41
N HIS A 693 42.52 -55.95 -5.58
CA HIS A 693 42.60 -57.30 -5.02
C HIS A 693 41.39 -58.13 -5.43
N ARG A 694 41.34 -58.51 -6.70
CA ARG A 694 40.61 -59.68 -7.19
C ARG A 694 41.43 -60.40 -8.23
#